data_AF-A0A7X1GUA6-F1
#
_entry.id   AF-A0A7X1GUA6-F1
#
_cell.length_a   1.000
_cell.length_b   1.000
_cell.length_c   1.000
_cell.angle_alpha   90.00
_cell.angle_beta   90.00
_cell.angle_gamma   90.00
#
_symmetry.space_group_name_H-M   'P 1'
#
loop_
_entity.id
_entity.type
_entity.pdbx_description
1 polymer ?
#
loop_
_entity_poly.entity_id
_entity_poly.type
_entity_poly.pdbx_seq_one_letter_code
_entity_poly.pdbx_strand_id
1 'polypeptide(L)'
;MLIRRRIAITAVWWGLAVFMLGGMLPAYGQTPADAERPSLLIKIRDIDQVLQDMESLMPSNPAADAASQTAMVKGMLQGTDWIDPLRSIVAGMQYDGQATSWTVLVPFQTPNENFKGAYGAIAGEDYYVLRFPPAPEMTVSDTEQTYLVKASRQSSDTNLIVEMTVHDVVRQSETQIESAIQAMAANAAAGDAPALLTPEEVQGMARDFLATLKQVDTLRVGLNIDPEALLLLLDVKGVPESYLAGLLTDPKTEVRLGGYQPDYPMQFRSRAYNAAGVLQMLGASLGQIYRKMGFDFDELGEIAKGITGEMAGGMALDQNGMTFEMIYALHDTVDGNAYLEEVYLPWFEKYNRRMAALVETQNGQPVQPLYERMPDTTVAGRKVIGVRTRFPAMSPAGNQPAAAAALQDYQTRMTSVDGLILAASTDAAIEKMIQQTGQFQKGPAQGPLAEFSMDLGAYLRGLQSLMPNAEPSLTIPPNLGDLSMQAALQEGELTTRTRIDVQDMQQLMTLFASLSAQAANQTESAAGSVADQPADDKPQPATSAPERVNTPAYWMDRGGLLSAYGNYKGAVRCFQKALDLAPDLVEAHFQQGVAYGELGQFEAAIGAISRAIDRMPTNGAYFYGRGRVYLLAGDTDLAMKDFMEAGFLGNEDARIYLQHAGVDWN
;
A
#
# COMPACT_ATOMS: atom_id res chain seq x y z
N MET A 1 5.41 -22.57 -3.69
CA MET A 1 5.48 -21.88 -2.38
C MET A 1 6.06 -20.46 -2.49
N LEU A 2 5.91 -19.78 -3.65
CA LEU A 2 6.45 -18.43 -3.91
C LEU A 2 5.38 -17.41 -4.36
N ILE A 3 4.09 -17.77 -4.36
CA ILE A 3 2.95 -16.86 -4.63
C ILE A 3 2.17 -16.55 -3.33
N ARG A 4 2.91 -16.35 -2.23
CA ARG A 4 2.40 -15.65 -1.03
C ARG A 4 3.12 -14.32 -0.78
N ARG A 5 4.03 -13.92 -1.67
CA ARG A 5 4.94 -12.78 -1.46
C ARG A 5 4.98 -11.74 -2.59
N ARG A 6 4.00 -11.70 -3.50
CA ARG A 6 3.94 -10.63 -4.52
C ARG A 6 2.54 -10.07 -4.73
N ILE A 7 2.03 -9.43 -3.68
CA ILE A 7 1.44 -8.09 -3.82
C ILE A 7 2.42 -7.20 -3.06
N ALA A 8 3.54 -6.82 -3.69
CA ALA A 8 4.69 -6.29 -2.95
C ALA A 8 5.40 -5.14 -3.68
N ILE A 9 4.67 -4.35 -4.45
CA ILE A 9 5.21 -3.05 -4.91
C ILE A 9 4.29 -1.95 -4.38
N THR A 10 2.98 -2.01 -4.64
CA THR A 10 2.02 -1.07 -4.01
C THR A 10 1.83 -1.28 -2.51
N ALA A 11 1.86 -2.53 -2.02
CA ALA A 11 1.83 -2.82 -0.58
C ALA A 11 3.16 -2.57 0.13
N VAL A 12 4.27 -2.40 -0.61
CA VAL A 12 5.54 -1.92 -0.04
C VAL A 12 5.52 -0.41 0.11
N TRP A 13 4.84 0.33 -0.77
CA TRP A 13 4.62 1.78 -0.62
C TRP A 13 3.58 2.12 0.45
N TRP A 14 2.45 1.41 0.48
CA TRP A 14 1.53 1.49 1.63
C TRP A 14 2.16 0.91 2.89
N GLY A 15 2.96 -0.14 2.78
CA GLY A 15 3.72 -0.71 3.88
C GLY A 15 4.78 0.22 4.43
N LEU A 16 5.52 0.96 3.59
CA LEU A 16 6.50 2.00 3.98
C LEU A 16 5.81 3.25 4.49
N ALA A 17 4.67 3.65 3.92
CA ALA A 17 3.83 4.73 4.45
C ALA A 17 3.25 4.35 5.83
N VAL A 18 2.80 3.11 6.00
CA VAL A 18 2.36 2.52 7.28
C VAL A 18 3.53 2.26 8.23
N PHE A 19 4.75 2.02 7.74
CA PHE A 19 5.97 1.87 8.55
C PHE A 19 6.48 3.24 9.02
N MET A 20 6.36 4.27 8.19
CA MET A 20 6.60 5.66 8.57
C MET A 20 5.51 6.16 9.53
N LEU A 21 4.24 5.78 9.35
CA LEU A 21 3.13 6.17 10.24
C LEU A 21 3.07 5.33 11.54
N GLY A 22 3.44 4.05 11.50
CA GLY A 22 3.33 3.10 12.61
C GLY A 22 4.63 2.84 13.36
N GLY A 23 5.79 3.12 12.76
CA GLY A 23 7.12 2.96 13.37
C GLY A 23 7.71 4.23 13.97
N MET A 24 7.06 5.39 13.77
CA MET A 24 7.51 6.71 14.27
C MET A 24 6.75 7.19 15.51
N LEU A 25 6.07 6.31 16.26
CA LEU A 25 5.34 6.69 17.47
C LEU A 25 6.06 6.22 18.75
N PRO A 26 7.09 6.93 19.23
CA PRO A 26 7.58 6.79 20.60
C PRO A 26 6.61 7.41 21.62
N ALA A 27 6.79 6.99 22.88
CA ALA A 27 5.97 7.36 24.03
C ALA A 27 6.24 8.78 24.56
N TYR A 28 5.22 9.32 25.21
CA TYR A 28 4.94 10.72 25.60
C TYR A 28 6.07 11.59 26.19
N GLY A 29 5.96 12.90 25.92
CA GLY A 29 6.93 13.97 26.19
C GLY A 29 6.41 15.34 25.71
N GLN A 30 7.06 16.44 26.14
CA GLN A 30 6.59 17.82 25.93
C GLN A 30 7.03 18.42 24.59
N THR A 31 6.09 19.15 23.97
CA THR A 31 6.21 19.81 22.67
C THR A 31 7.21 20.98 22.66
N PRO A 32 7.96 21.18 21.56
CA PRO A 32 8.71 22.40 21.34
C PRO A 32 7.73 23.55 21.06
N ALA A 33 7.85 24.63 21.83
CA ALA A 33 6.93 25.76 21.85
C ALA A 33 6.87 26.60 20.54
N ASP A 34 7.72 26.31 19.54
CA ASP A 34 8.03 27.20 18.42
C ASP A 34 7.68 26.64 17.02
N ALA A 35 6.97 25.51 16.91
CA ALA A 35 6.63 24.95 15.60
C ALA A 35 5.48 25.73 14.92
N GLU A 36 5.76 26.45 13.82
CA GLU A 36 4.78 27.22 13.05
C GLU A 36 3.72 26.37 12.34
N ARG A 37 4.00 25.07 12.09
CA ARG A 37 3.12 24.13 11.37
C ARG A 37 3.19 22.72 11.99
N PRO A 38 2.09 21.94 11.95
CA PRO A 38 2.10 20.57 12.42
C PRO A 38 2.84 19.64 11.44
N SER A 39 3.48 18.60 11.99
CA SER A 39 4.20 17.56 11.25
C SER A 39 3.29 16.74 10.34
N LEU A 40 2.03 16.55 10.77
CA LEU A 40 0.96 15.90 10.03
C LEU A 40 -0.34 16.69 10.27
N LEU A 41 -1.10 16.94 9.21
CA LEU A 41 -2.36 17.67 9.22
C LEU A 41 -3.44 16.80 8.58
N ILE A 42 -4.51 16.54 9.33
CA ILE A 42 -5.72 15.90 8.82
C ILE A 42 -6.80 16.97 8.72
N LYS A 43 -7.49 17.02 7.59
CA LYS A 43 -8.57 17.97 7.33
C LYS A 43 -9.79 17.24 6.78
N ILE A 44 -10.93 17.44 7.43
CA ILE A 44 -12.22 16.86 7.08
C ILE A 44 -13.17 18.01 6.78
N ARG A 45 -13.58 18.19 5.53
CA ARG A 45 -14.36 19.35 5.09
C ARG A 45 -15.78 19.37 5.65
N ASP A 46 -16.49 18.27 5.42
CA ASP A 46 -17.88 18.07 5.84
C ASP A 46 -17.95 16.68 6.47
N ILE A 47 -18.04 16.65 7.79
CA ILE A 47 -18.02 15.40 8.56
C ILE A 47 -19.27 14.56 8.27
N ASP A 48 -20.42 15.19 8.03
CA ASP A 48 -21.64 14.45 7.73
C ASP A 48 -21.58 13.81 6.35
N GLN A 49 -21.13 14.57 5.35
CA GLN A 49 -20.93 14.02 4.02
C GLN A 49 -19.90 12.89 4.03
N VAL A 50 -18.75 13.08 4.68
CA VAL A 50 -17.72 12.03 4.78
C VAL A 50 -18.25 10.76 5.45
N LEU A 51 -19.04 10.89 6.51
CA LEU A 51 -19.62 9.73 7.18
C LEU A 51 -20.68 9.03 6.29
N GLN A 52 -21.51 9.79 5.57
CA GLN A 52 -22.46 9.22 4.60
C GLN A 52 -21.74 8.51 3.45
N ASP A 53 -20.69 9.13 2.93
CA ASP A 53 -19.85 8.59 1.87
C ASP A 53 -19.20 7.26 2.32
N MET A 54 -18.66 7.20 3.54
CA MET A 54 -18.12 5.98 4.12
C MET A 54 -19.17 4.87 4.26
N GLU A 55 -20.40 5.23 4.67
CA GLU A 55 -21.51 4.28 4.71
C GLU A 55 -21.83 3.72 3.32
N SER A 56 -21.81 4.57 2.28
CA SER A 56 -22.10 4.15 0.91
C SER A 56 -21.08 3.16 0.33
N LEU A 57 -19.81 3.24 0.77
CA LEU A 57 -18.75 2.33 0.32
C LEU A 57 -18.81 0.95 1.00
N MET A 58 -19.51 0.82 2.13
CA MET A 58 -19.62 -0.44 2.85
C MET A 58 -20.74 -1.32 2.26
N PRO A 59 -20.48 -2.60 1.93
CA PRO A 59 -21.52 -3.49 1.44
C PRO A 59 -22.60 -3.70 2.51
N SER A 60 -23.87 -3.60 2.11
CA SER A 60 -25.03 -3.86 2.97
C SER A 60 -25.03 -5.34 3.37
N ASN A 61 -24.46 -5.68 4.53
CA ASN A 61 -24.53 -7.04 5.06
C ASN A 61 -25.74 -7.17 6.00
N PRO A 62 -26.79 -7.92 5.63
CA PRO A 62 -28.00 -8.06 6.45
C PRO A 62 -27.74 -8.78 7.80
N ALA A 63 -26.59 -9.44 7.95
CA ALA A 63 -26.23 -10.22 9.14
C ALA A 63 -25.24 -9.51 10.09
N ALA A 64 -24.83 -8.28 9.77
CA ALA A 64 -24.10 -7.43 10.69
C ALA A 64 -25.09 -6.41 11.26
N ASP A 65 -25.48 -6.55 12.53
CA ASP A 65 -26.25 -5.53 13.23
C ASP A 65 -25.51 -4.19 13.07
N ALA A 66 -26.10 -3.31 12.26
CA ALA A 66 -25.56 -2.02 11.88
C ALA A 66 -25.65 -1.03 13.05
N ALA A 67 -24.82 -1.22 14.07
CA ALA A 67 -24.23 -0.06 14.74
C ALA A 67 -23.13 0.43 13.79
N SER A 68 -23.52 1.21 12.79
CA SER A 68 -22.58 1.73 11.78
C SER A 68 -21.38 2.37 12.50
N GLN A 69 -20.14 2.06 12.09
CA GLN A 69 -18.95 2.70 12.67
C GLN A 69 -19.07 4.23 12.64
N THR A 70 -19.80 4.77 11.66
CA THR A 70 -20.15 6.19 11.55
C THR A 70 -21.14 6.67 12.62
N ALA A 71 -22.07 5.83 13.09
CA ALA A 71 -22.97 6.14 14.20
C ALA A 71 -22.20 6.25 15.53
N MET A 72 -21.17 5.43 15.73
CA MET A 72 -20.24 5.59 16.86
C MET A 72 -19.50 6.93 16.78
N VAL A 73 -18.99 7.30 15.60
CA VAL A 73 -18.32 8.59 15.39
C VAL A 73 -19.29 9.75 15.67
N LYS A 74 -20.52 9.70 15.16
CA LYS A 74 -21.57 10.69 15.46
C LYS A 74 -21.88 10.77 16.95
N GLY A 75 -21.92 9.62 17.64
CA GLY A 75 -22.11 9.55 19.08
C GLY A 75 -20.98 10.23 19.86
N MET A 76 -19.72 9.98 19.47
CA MET A 76 -18.56 10.64 20.07
C MET A 76 -18.59 12.15 19.86
N LEU A 77 -19.01 12.61 18.68
CA LEU A 77 -19.17 14.04 18.39
C LEU A 77 -20.37 14.69 19.09
N GLN A 78 -21.18 13.93 19.84
CA GLN A 78 -22.44 14.39 20.46
C GLN A 78 -23.43 14.92 19.41
N GLY A 79 -23.51 14.23 18.27
CA GLY A 79 -24.19 14.70 17.07
C GLY A 79 -23.30 15.60 16.21
N THR A 80 -23.70 15.86 14.98
CA THR A 80 -22.95 16.65 14.00
C THR A 80 -23.65 17.95 13.62
N ASP A 81 -24.95 18.09 13.91
CA ASP A 81 -25.78 19.27 13.59
C ASP A 81 -25.25 20.61 14.13
N TRP A 82 -24.41 20.57 15.16
CA TRP A 82 -23.83 21.76 15.79
C TRP A 82 -22.52 22.22 15.14
N ILE A 83 -21.88 21.33 14.38
CA ILE A 83 -20.60 21.56 13.68
C ILE A 83 -20.89 22.42 12.45
N ASP A 84 -20.01 23.37 12.14
CA ASP A 84 -20.13 24.22 10.95
C ASP A 84 -19.75 23.42 9.69
N PRO A 85 -20.69 23.13 8.76
CA PRO A 85 -20.40 22.33 7.57
C PRO A 85 -19.59 23.10 6.51
N LEU A 86 -19.47 24.42 6.63
CA LEU A 86 -18.70 25.25 5.71
C LEU A 86 -17.21 25.32 6.08
N ARG A 87 -16.85 24.80 7.25
CA ARG A 87 -15.50 24.82 7.78
C ARG A 87 -15.02 23.41 8.05
N SER A 88 -13.74 23.17 7.76
CA SER A 88 -13.18 21.86 8.00
C SER A 88 -12.86 21.63 9.48
N ILE A 89 -13.13 20.43 9.97
CA ILE A 89 -12.47 19.88 11.16
C ILE A 89 -11.01 19.66 10.81
N VAL A 90 -10.09 20.11 11.66
CA VAL A 90 -8.65 20.02 11.40
C VAL A 90 -7.96 19.41 12.61
N ALA A 91 -7.17 18.35 12.39
CA ALA A 91 -6.31 17.76 13.40
C ALA A 91 -4.85 17.95 12.99
N GLY A 92 -4.09 18.70 13.78
CA GLY A 92 -2.64 18.80 13.64
C GLY A 92 -1.96 17.85 14.61
N MET A 93 -0.96 17.10 14.14
CA MET A 93 -0.06 16.33 14.98
C MET A 93 1.31 16.98 14.94
N GLN A 94 1.88 17.18 16.13
CA GLN A 94 3.27 17.57 16.31
C GLN A 94 4.09 16.38 16.78
N TYR A 95 5.30 16.29 16.24
CA TYR A 95 6.32 15.37 16.68
C TYR A 95 7.57 16.16 17.08
N ASP A 96 8.18 15.81 18.21
CA ASP A 96 9.38 16.47 18.74
C ASP A 96 10.64 15.60 18.72
N GLY A 97 10.54 14.40 18.14
CA GLY A 97 11.60 13.39 18.19
C GLY A 97 11.41 12.35 19.29
N GLN A 98 10.53 12.56 20.28
CA GLN A 98 10.28 11.61 21.37
C GLN A 98 8.79 11.34 21.58
N ALA A 99 7.94 12.32 21.35
CA ALA A 99 6.54 12.26 21.67
C ALA A 99 5.67 12.83 20.57
N THR A 100 4.41 12.41 20.59
CA THR A 100 3.38 12.91 19.68
C THR A 100 2.32 13.64 20.48
N SER A 101 1.91 14.79 19.97
CA SER A 101 0.75 15.50 20.50
C SER A 101 -0.17 15.90 19.35
N TRP A 102 -1.46 15.73 19.57
CA TRP A 102 -2.51 16.04 18.62
C TRP A 102 -3.31 17.23 19.11
N THR A 103 -3.56 18.18 18.24
CA THR A 103 -4.45 19.31 18.47
C THR A 103 -5.56 19.26 17.43
N VAL A 104 -6.80 19.11 17.89
CA VAL A 104 -7.98 18.99 17.02
C VAL A 104 -8.85 20.23 17.17
N LEU A 105 -9.13 20.90 16.06
CA LEU A 105 -10.05 22.02 15.96
C LEU A 105 -11.35 21.56 15.32
N VAL A 106 -12.46 21.76 16.03
CA VAL A 106 -13.82 21.47 15.56
C VAL A 106 -14.59 22.79 15.44
N PRO A 107 -14.89 23.28 14.22
CA PRO A 107 -15.67 24.50 14.04
C PRO A 107 -17.13 24.24 14.39
N PHE A 108 -17.83 25.24 14.91
CA PHE A 108 -19.25 25.13 15.23
C PHE A 108 -20.07 26.29 14.70
N GLN A 109 -21.30 25.99 14.30
CA GLN A 109 -22.33 26.99 14.03
C GLN A 109 -23.15 27.30 15.29
N THR A 110 -23.31 26.31 16.17
CA THR A 110 -23.95 26.46 17.48
C THR A 110 -23.09 25.80 18.56
N PRO A 111 -22.76 26.50 19.66
CA PRO A 111 -21.98 25.90 20.75
C PRO A 111 -22.66 24.64 21.33
N ASN A 112 -21.86 23.62 21.62
CA ASN A 112 -22.29 22.37 22.25
C ASN A 112 -21.57 22.18 23.60
N GLU A 113 -22.20 22.61 24.69
CA GLU A 113 -21.61 22.53 26.03
C GLU A 113 -21.43 21.08 26.52
N ASN A 114 -22.23 20.13 26.03
CA ASN A 114 -22.05 18.71 26.36
C ASN A 114 -20.76 18.18 25.74
N PHE A 115 -20.51 18.49 24.46
CA PHE A 115 -19.26 18.13 23.78
C PHE A 115 -18.04 18.77 24.49
N LYS A 116 -18.12 20.07 24.75
CA LYS A 116 -17.07 20.81 25.47
C LYS A 116 -16.77 20.20 26.84
N GLY A 117 -17.80 19.88 27.63
CA GLY A 117 -17.66 19.28 28.95
C GLY A 117 -17.11 17.85 28.90
N ALA A 118 -17.59 17.02 27.97
CA ALA A 118 -17.19 15.63 27.83
C ALA A 118 -15.69 15.47 27.48
N TYR A 119 -15.15 16.39 26.68
CA TYR A 119 -13.78 16.31 26.20
C TYR A 119 -12.85 17.39 26.77
N GLY A 120 -13.32 18.21 27.70
CA GLY A 120 -12.53 19.33 28.26
C GLY A 120 -12.06 20.32 27.18
N ALA A 121 -12.88 20.56 26.14
CA ALA A 121 -12.46 21.34 24.99
C ALA A 121 -12.32 22.84 25.34
N ILE A 122 -11.30 23.49 24.76
CA ILE A 122 -11.08 24.93 24.88
C ILE A 122 -11.99 25.64 23.87
N ALA A 123 -12.85 26.53 24.34
CA ALA A 123 -13.74 27.30 23.48
C ALA A 123 -13.02 28.52 22.88
N GLY A 124 -13.05 28.63 21.55
CA GLY A 124 -12.77 29.85 20.80
C GLY A 124 -14.05 30.63 20.49
N GLU A 125 -13.99 31.54 19.52
CA GLU A 125 -15.15 32.34 19.09
C GLU A 125 -16.23 31.47 18.41
N ASP A 126 -15.81 30.63 17.47
CA ASP A 126 -16.66 29.82 16.59
C ASP A 126 -16.09 28.39 16.38
N TYR A 127 -15.28 27.92 17.32
CA TYR A 127 -14.67 26.58 17.30
C TYR A 127 -14.31 26.07 18.70
N TYR A 128 -14.14 24.76 18.82
CA TYR A 128 -13.50 24.10 19.96
C TYR A 128 -12.11 23.59 19.59
N VAL A 129 -11.18 23.61 20.55
CA VAL A 129 -9.86 22.99 20.43
C VAL A 129 -9.70 21.90 21.48
N LEU A 130 -9.22 20.74 21.06
CA LEU A 130 -8.96 19.57 21.87
C LEU A 130 -7.48 19.21 21.74
N ARG A 131 -6.89 18.64 22.80
CA ARG A 131 -5.50 18.17 22.76
C ARG A 131 -5.39 16.75 23.29
N PHE A 132 -4.65 15.90 22.59
CA PHE A 132 -4.40 14.50 22.96
C PHE A 132 -2.90 14.18 22.93
N PRO A 133 -2.34 13.52 23.97
CA PRO A 133 -2.99 13.20 25.26
C PRO A 133 -3.30 14.47 26.09
N PRO A 134 -4.20 14.38 27.09
CA PRO A 134 -4.48 15.50 27.98
C PRO A 134 -3.25 15.87 28.83
N ALA A 135 -2.84 17.14 28.85
CA ALA A 135 -1.73 17.64 29.65
C ALA A 135 -2.22 18.61 30.77
N PRO A 136 -1.63 18.61 31.98
CA PRO A 136 -2.10 19.42 33.11
C PRO A 136 -2.07 20.94 32.86
N GLU A 137 -1.14 21.40 32.02
CA GLU A 137 -1.06 22.78 31.54
C GLU A 137 -1.63 22.81 30.11
N MET A 138 -2.96 22.90 29.99
CA MET A 138 -3.66 23.08 28.72
C MET A 138 -3.29 24.43 28.09
N THR A 139 -2.11 24.54 27.48
CA THR A 139 -1.74 25.66 26.62
C THR A 139 -1.42 25.11 25.24
N VAL A 140 -2.35 25.31 24.31
CA VAL A 140 -2.04 25.25 22.88
C VAL A 140 -1.32 26.56 22.57
N SER A 141 -0.22 26.52 21.82
CA SER A 141 0.48 27.76 21.48
C SER A 141 -0.42 28.64 20.60
N ASP A 142 -0.35 29.96 20.78
CA ASP A 142 -1.11 30.91 19.95
C ASP A 142 -0.82 30.71 18.46
N THR A 143 0.42 30.33 18.11
CA THR A 143 0.87 30.04 16.74
C THR A 143 0.16 28.81 16.17
N GLU A 144 0.15 27.68 16.90
CA GLU A 144 -0.51 26.44 16.46
C GLU A 144 -2.02 26.63 16.32
N GLN A 145 -2.64 27.31 17.29
CA GLN A 145 -4.06 27.62 17.23
C GLN A 145 -4.40 28.50 16.02
N THR A 146 -3.60 29.55 15.77
CA THR A 146 -3.76 30.43 14.61
C THR A 146 -3.65 29.65 13.29
N TYR A 147 -2.69 28.72 13.21
CA TYR A 147 -2.52 27.86 12.04
C TYR A 147 -3.76 26.99 11.80
N LEU A 148 -4.27 26.28 12.82
CA LEU A 148 -5.42 25.40 12.70
C LEU A 148 -6.70 26.18 12.35
N VAL A 149 -6.90 27.36 12.92
CA VAL A 149 -8.03 28.25 12.57
C VAL A 149 -7.97 28.64 11.09
N LYS A 150 -6.79 29.03 10.61
CA LYS A 150 -6.57 29.36 9.20
C LYS A 150 -6.84 28.14 8.30
N ALA A 151 -6.31 26.97 8.64
CA ALA A 151 -6.49 25.73 7.89
C ALA A 151 -7.96 25.29 7.82
N SER A 152 -8.72 25.48 8.91
CA SER A 152 -10.16 25.19 9.00
C SER A 152 -11.00 26.09 8.09
N ARG A 153 -10.57 27.35 7.90
CA ARG A 153 -11.25 28.35 7.06
C ARG A 153 -10.85 28.30 5.59
N GLN A 154 -9.74 27.63 5.24
CA GLN A 154 -9.36 27.45 3.84
C GLN A 154 -10.38 26.55 3.14
N SER A 155 -10.91 26.98 2.00
CA SER A 155 -11.73 26.12 1.15
C SER A 155 -10.88 24.96 0.60
N SER A 156 -11.49 23.79 0.51
CA SER A 156 -10.93 22.59 -0.12
C SER A 156 -12.02 21.96 -0.99
N ASP A 157 -11.65 21.50 -2.18
CA ASP A 157 -12.54 20.73 -3.05
C ASP A 157 -12.52 19.23 -2.70
N THR A 158 -11.64 18.83 -1.78
CA THR A 158 -11.45 17.44 -1.32
C THR A 158 -12.05 17.25 0.07
N ASN A 159 -12.82 16.17 0.25
CA ASN A 159 -13.53 15.86 1.50
C ASN A 159 -12.59 15.49 2.66
N LEU A 160 -11.59 14.64 2.40
CA LEU A 160 -10.57 14.25 3.38
C LEU A 160 -9.17 14.53 2.82
N ILE A 161 -8.34 15.22 3.60
CA ILE A 161 -6.93 15.47 3.28
C ILE A 161 -6.07 15.03 4.46
N VAL A 162 -4.97 14.35 4.15
CA VAL A 162 -3.86 14.07 5.05
C VAL A 162 -2.60 14.68 4.44
N GLU A 163 -1.98 15.63 5.11
CA GLU A 163 -0.78 16.32 4.65
C GLU A 163 0.35 16.13 5.65
N MET A 164 1.54 15.79 5.18
CA MET A 164 2.73 15.55 6.01
C MET A 164 3.89 16.42 5.55
N THR A 165 4.55 17.09 6.50
CA THR A 165 5.80 17.84 6.26
C THR A 165 6.98 16.87 6.34
N VAL A 166 7.23 16.14 5.26
CA VAL A 166 8.17 15.01 5.23
C VAL A 166 9.57 15.45 5.63
N HIS A 167 10.03 16.60 5.14
CA HIS A 167 11.35 17.15 5.45
C HIS A 167 11.56 17.32 6.96
N ASP A 168 10.59 17.93 7.66
CA ASP A 168 10.68 18.17 9.10
C ASP A 168 10.61 16.89 9.92
N VAL A 169 9.69 15.98 9.57
CA VAL A 169 9.55 14.68 10.26
C VAL A 169 10.85 13.88 10.15
N VAL A 170 11.43 13.81 8.96
CA VAL A 170 12.69 13.11 8.74
C VAL A 170 13.84 13.74 9.53
N ARG A 171 13.95 15.07 9.55
CA ARG A 171 14.98 15.78 10.31
C ARG A 171 14.87 15.55 11.81
N GLN A 172 13.64 15.53 12.35
CA GLN A 172 13.39 15.30 13.77
C GLN A 172 13.60 13.84 14.18
N SER A 173 13.45 12.90 13.24
CA SER A 173 13.49 11.45 13.48
C SER A 173 14.80 10.77 13.05
N GLU A 174 15.78 11.53 12.58
CA GLU A 174 16.95 10.99 11.87
C GLU A 174 17.69 9.93 12.70
N THR A 175 17.96 10.21 13.97
CA THR A 175 18.65 9.28 14.87
C THR A 175 17.84 7.99 15.12
N GLN A 176 16.51 8.07 15.26
CA GLN A 176 15.67 6.87 15.43
C GLN A 176 15.62 6.05 14.15
N ILE A 177 15.49 6.71 12.99
CA ILE A 177 15.50 6.04 11.68
C ILE A 177 16.82 5.31 11.49
N GLU A 178 17.96 5.97 11.73
CA GLU A 178 19.28 5.34 11.62
C GLU A 178 19.44 4.13 12.57
N SER A 179 18.98 4.27 13.81
CA SER A 179 19.01 3.18 14.79
C SER A 179 18.14 2.00 14.35
N ALA A 180 16.94 2.26 13.81
CA ALA A 180 16.05 1.24 13.28
C ALA A 180 16.65 0.52 12.05
N ILE A 181 17.32 1.27 11.17
CA ILE A 181 18.04 0.72 10.02
C ILE A 181 19.16 -0.23 10.47
N GLN A 182 19.94 0.18 11.48
CA GLN A 182 21.00 -0.66 12.05
C GLN A 182 20.43 -1.94 12.67
N ALA A 183 19.34 -1.84 13.42
CA ALA A 183 18.66 -2.99 14.02
C ALA A 183 18.11 -3.95 12.96
N MET A 184 17.49 -3.44 11.89
CA MET A 184 17.01 -4.27 10.77
C MET A 184 18.14 -5.04 10.08
N ALA A 185 19.28 -4.38 9.86
CA ALA A 185 20.45 -5.00 9.26
C ALA A 185 21.04 -6.11 10.15
N ALA A 186 21.10 -5.88 11.47
CA ALA A 186 21.53 -6.88 12.44
C ALA A 186 20.59 -8.10 12.48
N ASN A 187 19.27 -7.87 12.43
CA ASN A 187 18.27 -8.94 12.40
C ASN A 187 18.31 -9.74 11.08
N ALA A 188 18.56 -9.08 9.95
CA ALA A 188 18.75 -9.76 8.66
C ALA A 188 20.01 -10.65 8.65
N ALA A 189 21.04 -10.30 9.42
CA ALA A 189 22.26 -11.10 9.59
C ALA A 189 22.06 -12.33 10.49
N ALA A 190 21.08 -12.29 11.40
CA ALA A 190 20.88 -13.30 12.44
C ALA A 190 20.01 -14.51 12.01
N GLY A 191 19.44 -14.50 10.80
CA GLY A 191 18.61 -15.60 10.30
C GLY A 191 19.42 -16.69 9.60
N ASP A 192 19.09 -17.97 9.85
CA ASP A 192 19.73 -19.15 9.24
C ASP A 192 19.42 -19.36 7.74
N ALA A 193 18.59 -18.49 7.13
CA ALA A 193 18.24 -18.56 5.71
C ALA A 193 19.06 -17.54 4.90
N PRO A 194 19.51 -17.87 3.67
CA PRO A 194 20.21 -16.91 2.82
C PRO A 194 19.31 -15.70 2.55
N ALA A 195 19.67 -14.56 3.15
CA ALA A 195 18.93 -13.31 2.98
C ALA A 195 19.04 -12.84 1.52
N LEU A 196 17.92 -12.37 0.96
CA LEU A 196 17.90 -11.79 -0.39
C LEU A 196 18.85 -10.59 -0.49
N LEU A 197 19.09 -9.87 0.59
CA LEU A 197 20.01 -8.73 0.68
C LEU A 197 20.99 -8.94 1.83
N THR A 198 22.22 -8.49 1.66
CA THR A 198 23.19 -8.42 2.76
C THR A 198 22.81 -7.30 3.73
N PRO A 199 23.25 -7.37 5.00
CA PRO A 199 23.07 -6.26 5.95
C PRO A 199 23.58 -4.92 5.41
N GLU A 200 24.72 -4.93 4.71
CA GLU A 200 25.31 -3.74 4.08
C GLU A 200 24.42 -3.17 2.95
N GLU A 201 23.83 -4.03 2.12
CA GLU A 201 22.90 -3.63 1.07
C GLU A 201 21.62 -3.01 1.67
N VAL A 202 21.09 -3.59 2.75
CA VAL A 202 19.92 -3.05 3.46
C VAL A 202 20.21 -1.66 4.04
N GLN A 203 21.37 -1.48 4.68
CA GLN A 203 21.77 -0.19 5.23
C GLN A 203 22.00 0.87 4.15
N GLY A 204 22.67 0.51 3.04
CA GLY A 204 22.89 1.41 1.91
C GLY A 204 21.58 1.89 1.31
N MET A 205 20.67 0.95 1.01
CA MET A 205 19.35 1.27 0.48
C MET A 205 18.54 2.20 1.38
N ALA A 206 18.54 1.93 2.69
CA ALA A 206 17.79 2.75 3.62
C ALA A 206 18.37 4.17 3.73
N ARG A 207 19.70 4.33 3.62
CA ARG A 207 20.36 5.63 3.56
C ARG A 207 19.99 6.41 2.29
N ASP A 208 20.03 5.76 1.14
CA ASP A 208 19.72 6.39 -0.15
C ASP A 208 18.22 6.77 -0.24
N PHE A 209 17.35 5.93 0.31
CA PHE A 209 15.93 6.25 0.47
C PHE A 209 15.72 7.45 1.40
N LEU A 210 16.41 7.51 2.54
CA LEU A 210 16.35 8.65 3.45
C LEU A 210 16.84 9.95 2.80
N ALA A 211 17.91 9.88 1.99
CA ALA A 211 18.41 11.02 1.21
C ALA A 211 17.39 11.51 0.17
N THR A 212 16.57 10.61 -0.38
CA THR A 212 15.46 10.98 -1.27
C THR A 212 14.33 11.64 -0.48
N LEU A 213 13.94 11.07 0.66
CA LEU A 213 12.89 11.64 1.51
C LEU A 213 13.22 13.04 2.04
N LYS A 214 14.50 13.31 2.35
CA LYS A 214 14.96 14.65 2.76
C LYS A 214 14.69 15.74 1.72
N GLN A 215 14.48 15.37 0.45
CA GLN A 215 14.17 16.28 -0.64
C GLN A 215 12.66 16.52 -0.81
N VAL A 216 11.80 15.79 -0.09
CA VAL A 216 10.35 15.98 -0.11
C VAL A 216 9.97 16.99 0.96
N ASP A 217 9.36 18.10 0.57
CA ASP A 217 8.84 19.14 1.46
C ASP A 217 7.51 18.66 2.07
N THR A 218 6.50 18.52 1.21
CA THR A 218 5.16 18.08 1.62
C THR A 218 4.69 16.88 0.81
N LEU A 219 4.04 15.95 1.50
CA LEU A 219 3.29 14.84 0.92
C LEU A 219 1.82 15.01 1.32
N ARG A 220 0.94 15.17 0.34
CA ARG A 220 -0.51 15.26 0.57
C ARG A 220 -1.21 14.06 -0.05
N VAL A 221 -2.07 13.42 0.71
CA VAL A 221 -3.00 12.40 0.23
C VAL A 221 -4.41 12.94 0.44
N GLY A 222 -5.18 13.02 -0.64
CA GLY A 222 -6.57 13.47 -0.60
C GLY A 222 -7.51 12.34 -1.03
N LEU A 223 -8.68 12.28 -0.40
CA LEU A 223 -9.76 11.40 -0.80
C LEU A 223 -11.02 12.25 -0.95
N ASN A 224 -11.58 12.25 -2.16
CA ASN A 224 -12.92 12.74 -2.41
C ASN A 224 -13.80 11.54 -2.74
N ILE A 225 -14.87 11.39 -1.98
CA ILE A 225 -15.89 10.38 -2.23
C ILE A 225 -17.12 11.18 -2.65
N ASP A 226 -17.56 10.97 -3.88
CA ASP A 226 -18.82 11.49 -4.40
C ASP A 226 -19.70 10.27 -4.71
N PRO A 227 -21.03 10.35 -4.57
CA PRO A 227 -21.97 9.31 -5.03
C PRO A 227 -21.63 8.67 -6.40
N GLU A 228 -21.04 9.43 -7.33
CA GLU A 228 -20.67 8.91 -8.66
C GLU A 228 -19.24 8.37 -8.75
N ALA A 229 -18.28 8.91 -7.98
CA ALA A 229 -16.88 8.53 -8.15
C ALA A 229 -16.02 8.71 -6.90
N LEU A 230 -15.07 7.79 -6.75
CA LEU A 230 -13.97 7.88 -5.80
C LEU A 230 -12.77 8.53 -6.49
N LEU A 231 -12.28 9.63 -5.92
CA LEU A 231 -11.11 10.35 -6.43
C LEU A 231 -10.02 10.37 -5.37
N LEU A 232 -8.91 9.70 -5.67
CA LEU A 232 -7.70 9.69 -4.86
C LEU A 232 -6.73 10.74 -5.42
N LEU A 233 -6.23 11.60 -4.55
CA LEU A 233 -5.23 12.61 -4.83
C LEU A 233 -3.94 12.26 -4.09
N LEU A 234 -2.81 12.43 -4.75
CA LEU A 234 -1.49 12.37 -4.13
C LEU A 234 -0.65 13.51 -4.68
N ASP A 235 -0.31 14.47 -3.83
CA ASP A 235 0.57 15.59 -4.15
C ASP A 235 1.93 15.41 -3.47
N VAL A 236 3.00 15.59 -4.22
CA VAL A 236 4.38 15.54 -3.73
C VAL A 236 5.09 16.82 -4.12
N LYS A 237 5.57 17.57 -3.12
CA LYS A 237 6.32 18.80 -3.35
C LYS A 237 7.78 18.61 -2.99
N GLY A 238 8.69 19.00 -3.88
CA GLY A 238 10.12 19.01 -3.58
C GLY A 238 10.53 20.22 -2.74
N VAL A 239 11.50 20.06 -1.84
CA VAL A 239 12.17 21.16 -1.15
C VAL A 239 12.77 22.10 -2.19
N PRO A 240 12.57 23.43 -2.11
CA PRO A 240 13.14 24.37 -3.06
C PRO A 240 14.64 24.14 -3.29
N GLU A 241 15.06 24.23 -4.56
CA GLU A 241 16.46 24.02 -4.99
C GLU A 241 17.01 22.58 -4.80
N SER A 242 16.21 21.65 -4.28
CA SER A 242 16.59 20.22 -4.25
C SER A 242 16.62 19.62 -5.65
N TYR A 243 17.32 18.48 -5.79
CA TYR A 243 17.32 17.73 -7.04
C TYR A 243 15.90 17.26 -7.41
N LEU A 244 15.11 16.79 -6.44
CA LEU A 244 13.69 16.49 -6.65
C LEU A 244 12.91 17.69 -7.19
N ALA A 245 13.03 18.88 -6.59
CA ALA A 245 12.36 20.07 -7.10
C ALA A 245 12.76 20.38 -8.55
N GLY A 246 14.04 20.23 -8.90
CA GLY A 246 14.53 20.37 -10.27
C GLY A 246 13.95 19.32 -11.25
N LEU A 247 13.69 18.09 -10.78
CA LEU A 247 12.99 17.07 -11.58
C LEU A 247 11.51 17.40 -11.77
N LEU A 248 10.88 18.05 -10.78
CA LEU A 248 9.46 18.41 -10.79
C LEU A 248 9.16 19.76 -11.46
N THR A 249 10.17 20.54 -11.83
CA THR A 249 9.99 21.74 -12.64
C THR A 249 9.89 21.37 -14.12
N ASP A 250 8.85 21.87 -14.80
CA ASP A 250 8.59 21.64 -16.22
C ASP A 250 9.61 22.38 -17.11
N PRO A 251 10.56 21.68 -17.77
CA PRO A 251 11.20 22.26 -18.93
C PRO A 251 10.14 22.21 -20.04
N LYS A 252 9.51 23.36 -20.35
CA LYS A 252 8.56 23.47 -21.47
C LYS A 252 9.12 22.74 -22.69
N THR A 253 8.57 21.56 -22.97
CA THR A 253 9.11 20.65 -23.98
C THR A 253 8.08 20.47 -25.08
N GLU A 254 8.59 20.37 -26.31
CA GLU A 254 7.76 20.09 -27.47
C GLU A 254 7.36 18.62 -27.46
N VAL A 255 6.07 18.35 -27.70
CA VAL A 255 5.52 17.02 -27.93
C VAL A 255 5.40 16.77 -29.43
N ARG A 256 5.54 15.50 -29.82
CA ARG A 256 5.47 15.02 -31.21
C ARG A 256 4.29 14.10 -31.46
N LEU A 257 3.69 13.55 -30.41
CA LEU A 257 2.60 12.56 -30.46
C LEU A 257 1.22 13.20 -30.20
N GLY A 258 1.10 14.51 -30.43
CA GLY A 258 -0.17 15.22 -30.31
C GLY A 258 -1.22 14.63 -31.25
N GLY A 259 -2.43 14.37 -30.75
CA GLY A 259 -3.54 13.82 -31.52
C GLY A 259 -3.51 12.31 -31.78
N TYR A 260 -2.43 11.60 -31.42
CA TYR A 260 -2.45 10.14 -31.40
C TYR A 260 -3.34 9.64 -30.27
N GLN A 261 -4.15 8.60 -30.48
CA GLN A 261 -4.90 7.96 -29.41
C GLN A 261 -5.00 6.45 -29.72
N PRO A 262 -4.39 5.59 -28.89
CA PRO A 262 -4.45 4.15 -29.08
C PRO A 262 -5.86 3.65 -28.74
N ASP A 263 -6.40 2.77 -29.57
CA ASP A 263 -7.73 2.16 -29.38
C ASP A 263 -7.58 0.81 -28.69
N TYR A 264 -7.30 0.85 -27.38
CA TYR A 264 -7.06 -0.32 -26.55
C TYR A 264 -7.78 -0.19 -25.21
N PRO A 265 -8.14 -1.33 -24.56
CA PRO A 265 -8.70 -1.34 -23.21
C PRO A 265 -7.79 -0.68 -22.18
N MET A 266 -6.48 -0.87 -22.29
CA MET A 266 -5.49 -0.16 -21.49
C MET A 266 -4.78 0.84 -22.37
N GLN A 267 -4.74 2.09 -21.94
CA GLN A 267 -4.10 3.18 -22.65
C GLN A 267 -3.14 3.89 -21.70
N PHE A 268 -2.00 4.28 -22.25
CA PHE A 268 -0.99 5.03 -21.53
C PHE A 268 -0.44 6.15 -22.40
N ARG A 269 -0.19 7.29 -21.76
CA ARG A 269 0.48 8.44 -22.34
C ARG A 269 1.43 9.02 -21.32
N SER A 270 2.61 9.40 -21.78
CA SER A 270 3.52 10.27 -21.06
C SER A 270 4.05 11.32 -22.03
N ARG A 271 4.31 12.50 -21.52
CA ARG A 271 4.83 13.62 -22.32
C ARG A 271 6.31 13.76 -22.12
N ALA A 272 6.93 14.76 -22.74
CA ALA A 272 8.35 14.98 -22.55
C ALA A 272 8.61 15.49 -21.11
N TYR A 273 9.56 14.86 -20.43
CA TYR A 273 10.05 15.20 -19.09
C TYR A 273 11.38 14.48 -18.84
N ASN A 274 12.02 14.77 -17.71
CA ASN A 274 13.34 14.21 -17.38
C ASN A 274 13.26 12.73 -16.94
N ALA A 275 12.98 11.83 -17.88
CA ALA A 275 12.88 10.39 -17.63
C ALA A 275 14.17 9.79 -17.07
N ALA A 276 15.34 10.22 -17.58
CA ALA A 276 16.64 9.76 -17.10
C ALA A 276 16.87 10.16 -15.63
N GLY A 277 16.55 11.40 -15.25
CA GLY A 277 16.66 11.86 -13.87
C GLY A 277 15.72 11.14 -12.90
N VAL A 278 14.49 10.86 -13.33
CA VAL A 278 13.54 10.06 -12.53
C VAL A 278 14.05 8.63 -12.33
N LEU A 279 14.54 7.98 -13.39
CA LEU A 279 15.11 6.63 -13.30
C LEU A 279 16.37 6.60 -12.43
N GLN A 280 17.20 7.64 -12.48
CA GLN A 280 18.36 7.80 -11.61
C GLN A 280 17.93 7.90 -10.13
N MET A 281 16.91 8.71 -9.83
CA MET A 281 16.37 8.84 -8.47
C MET A 281 15.81 7.51 -7.95
N LEU A 282 15.03 6.79 -8.77
CA LEU A 282 14.51 5.47 -8.42
C LEU A 282 15.64 4.44 -8.25
N GLY A 283 16.66 4.51 -9.12
CA GLY A 283 17.85 3.65 -9.05
C GLY A 283 18.65 3.85 -7.79
N ALA A 284 18.82 5.08 -7.32
CA ALA A 284 19.51 5.38 -6.07
C ALA A 284 18.84 4.69 -4.87
N SER A 285 17.51 4.76 -4.77
CA SER A 285 16.78 4.19 -3.63
C SER A 285 16.53 2.68 -3.74
N LEU A 286 16.19 2.18 -4.94
CA LEU A 286 15.64 0.85 -5.13
C LEU A 286 16.52 -0.06 -5.99
N GLY A 287 17.60 0.46 -6.58
CA GLY A 287 18.40 -0.22 -7.59
C GLY A 287 18.90 -1.60 -7.15
N GLN A 288 19.33 -1.75 -5.90
CA GLN A 288 19.84 -3.02 -5.39
C GLN A 288 18.78 -4.14 -5.39
N ILE A 289 17.55 -3.85 -4.92
CA ILE A 289 16.45 -4.83 -4.94
C ILE A 289 16.11 -5.23 -6.36
N TYR A 290 15.96 -4.23 -7.24
CA TYR A 290 15.59 -4.49 -8.63
C TYR A 290 16.68 -5.23 -9.40
N ARG A 291 17.96 -4.97 -9.12
CA ARG A 291 19.09 -5.68 -9.74
C ARG A 291 19.05 -7.17 -9.43
N LYS A 292 18.68 -7.55 -8.20
CA LYS A 292 18.46 -8.96 -7.82
C LYS A 292 17.21 -9.58 -8.47
N MET A 293 16.26 -8.76 -8.91
CA MET A 293 15.13 -9.19 -9.74
C MET A 293 15.43 -9.13 -11.24
N GLY A 294 16.68 -8.83 -11.63
CA GLY A 294 17.12 -8.82 -13.02
C GLY A 294 16.90 -7.50 -13.75
N PHE A 295 16.63 -6.43 -13.01
CA PHE A 295 16.27 -5.12 -13.54
C PHE A 295 17.30 -4.08 -13.09
N ASP A 296 17.95 -3.38 -14.02
CA ASP A 296 19.04 -2.44 -13.71
C ASP A 296 18.67 -1.03 -14.13
N PHE A 297 18.58 -0.12 -13.16
CA PHE A 297 18.20 1.27 -13.39
C PHE A 297 19.29 2.08 -14.07
N ASP A 298 20.57 1.71 -13.91
CA ASP A 298 21.67 2.40 -14.57
C ASP A 298 21.58 2.16 -16.09
N GLU A 299 21.30 0.91 -16.48
CA GLU A 299 21.06 0.53 -17.87
C GLU A 299 19.84 1.24 -18.46
N LEU A 300 18.75 1.34 -17.70
CA LEU A 300 17.56 2.08 -18.11
C LEU A 300 17.81 3.59 -18.24
N GLY A 301 18.64 4.15 -17.35
CA GLY A 301 19.08 5.54 -17.44
C GLY A 301 19.81 5.82 -18.75
N GLU A 302 20.69 4.92 -19.20
CA GLU A 302 21.38 5.05 -20.49
C GLU A 302 20.40 5.00 -21.69
N ILE A 303 19.40 4.11 -21.65
CA ILE A 303 18.35 4.06 -22.67
C ILE A 303 17.53 5.35 -22.68
N ALA A 304 17.22 5.85 -21.49
CA ALA A 304 16.43 7.05 -21.28
C ALA A 304 17.10 8.30 -21.86
N LYS A 305 18.43 8.33 -21.99
CA LYS A 305 19.15 9.45 -22.65
C LYS A 305 18.82 9.61 -24.13
N GLY A 306 18.35 8.55 -24.80
CA GLY A 306 17.98 8.61 -26.22
C GLY A 306 16.54 9.09 -26.46
N ILE A 307 15.69 9.05 -25.44
CA ILE A 307 14.26 9.37 -25.52
C ILE A 307 13.95 10.68 -24.80
N THR A 308 12.96 11.39 -25.32
CA THR A 308 12.49 12.66 -24.73
C THR A 308 11.66 12.48 -23.46
N GLY A 309 11.29 11.24 -23.12
CA GLY A 309 10.27 10.91 -22.11
C GLY A 309 8.85 10.86 -22.67
N GLU A 310 8.61 11.43 -23.86
CA GLU A 310 7.31 11.35 -24.52
C GLU A 310 7.07 9.96 -25.11
N MET A 311 5.95 9.35 -24.73
CA MET A 311 5.55 8.03 -25.15
C MET A 311 4.03 7.88 -25.10
N ALA A 312 3.48 7.05 -25.97
CA ALA A 312 2.05 6.72 -25.95
C ALA A 312 1.83 5.33 -26.49
N GLY A 313 0.82 4.63 -25.97
CA GLY A 313 0.49 3.30 -26.45
C GLY A 313 -0.64 2.65 -25.70
N GLY A 314 -0.96 1.44 -26.12
CA GLY A 314 -2.10 0.71 -25.59
C GLY A 314 -1.85 -0.79 -25.59
N MET A 315 -2.65 -1.48 -24.78
CA MET A 315 -2.53 -2.91 -24.58
C MET A 315 -3.91 -3.55 -24.39
N ALA A 316 -4.06 -4.76 -24.92
CA ALA A 316 -5.19 -5.65 -24.68
C ALA A 316 -4.68 -7.03 -24.27
N LEU A 317 -5.50 -7.74 -23.51
CA LEU A 317 -5.30 -9.14 -23.19
C LEU A 317 -6.46 -9.92 -23.82
N ASP A 318 -6.13 -10.98 -24.54
CA ASP A 318 -7.11 -11.89 -25.13
C ASP A 318 -6.60 -13.34 -25.07
N GLN A 319 -7.38 -14.28 -25.62
CA GLN A 319 -7.07 -15.71 -25.64
C GLN A 319 -5.73 -16.07 -26.32
N ASN A 320 -5.21 -15.19 -27.19
CA ASN A 320 -3.95 -15.36 -27.90
C ASN A 320 -2.75 -14.74 -27.17
N GLY A 321 -2.96 -14.08 -26.01
CA GLY A 321 -1.92 -13.42 -25.26
C GLY A 321 -2.16 -11.92 -25.10
N MET A 322 -1.05 -11.19 -24.99
CA MET A 322 -1.04 -9.74 -24.89
C MET A 322 -0.78 -9.16 -26.27
N THR A 323 -1.66 -8.27 -26.72
CA THR A 323 -1.43 -7.44 -27.89
C THR A 323 -1.18 -6.01 -27.44
N PHE A 324 -0.24 -5.32 -28.06
CA PHE A 324 0.11 -3.95 -27.69
C PHE A 324 0.65 -3.16 -28.88
N GLU A 325 0.60 -1.84 -28.73
CA GLU A 325 1.32 -0.86 -29.53
C GLU A 325 1.92 0.20 -28.62
N MET A 326 3.14 0.66 -28.92
CA MET A 326 3.86 1.68 -28.17
C MET A 326 4.67 2.55 -29.12
N ILE A 327 4.64 3.86 -28.89
CA ILE A 327 5.44 4.86 -29.58
C ILE A 327 6.31 5.58 -28.56
N TYR A 328 7.58 5.76 -28.88
CA TYR A 328 8.54 6.56 -28.10
C TYR A 328 9.11 7.67 -28.98
N ALA A 329 9.17 8.89 -28.47
CA ALA A 329 9.83 9.99 -29.16
C ALA A 329 11.30 10.12 -28.75
N LEU A 330 12.18 10.12 -29.75
CA LEU A 330 13.62 10.28 -29.59
C LEU A 330 14.03 11.75 -29.61
N HIS A 331 15.15 12.06 -28.98
CA HIS A 331 15.79 13.38 -29.15
C HIS A 331 16.21 13.58 -30.62
N ASP A 332 16.19 14.83 -31.11
CA ASP A 332 16.54 15.16 -32.51
C ASP A 332 17.95 14.73 -32.93
N THR A 333 18.86 14.61 -31.96
CA THR A 333 20.25 14.20 -32.20
C THR A 333 20.43 12.69 -32.32
N VAL A 334 19.37 11.90 -32.13
CA VAL A 334 19.43 10.44 -32.08
C VAL A 334 18.91 9.86 -33.38
N ASP A 335 19.76 9.11 -34.09
CA ASP A 335 19.31 8.28 -35.21
C ASP A 335 18.55 7.07 -34.67
N GLY A 336 17.28 6.92 -35.07
CA GLY A 336 16.42 5.89 -34.48
C GLY A 336 16.74 4.46 -34.92
N ASN A 337 17.33 4.25 -36.10
CA ASN A 337 17.76 2.91 -36.52
C ASN A 337 19.01 2.49 -35.74
N ALA A 338 20.00 3.38 -35.65
CA ALA A 338 21.19 3.16 -34.82
C ALA A 338 20.80 2.97 -33.35
N TYR A 339 19.86 3.76 -32.82
CA TYR A 339 19.36 3.60 -31.46
C TYR A 339 18.74 2.21 -31.23
N LEU A 340 17.92 1.72 -32.16
CA LEU A 340 17.36 0.37 -32.04
C LEU A 340 18.44 -0.71 -32.06
N GLU A 341 19.38 -0.64 -33.00
CA GLU A 341 20.37 -1.70 -33.24
C GLU A 341 21.54 -1.68 -32.24
N GLU A 342 21.99 -0.49 -31.84
CA GLU A 342 23.21 -0.30 -31.05
C GLU A 342 22.90 -0.07 -29.55
N VAL A 343 21.69 0.37 -29.20
CA VAL A 343 21.32 0.71 -27.81
C VAL A 343 20.20 -0.20 -27.30
N TYR A 344 19.02 -0.16 -27.93
CA TYR A 344 17.82 -0.80 -27.39
C TYR A 344 17.89 -2.34 -27.47
N LEU A 345 18.21 -2.91 -28.64
CA LEU A 345 18.27 -4.36 -28.80
C LEU A 345 19.36 -5.03 -27.94
N PRO A 346 20.61 -4.52 -27.87
CA PRO A 346 21.63 -5.10 -27.00
C PRO A 346 21.21 -5.07 -25.53
N TRP A 347 20.59 -3.99 -25.08
CA TRP A 347 20.03 -3.92 -23.73
C TRP A 347 18.92 -4.95 -23.52
N PHE A 348 17.96 -5.03 -24.45
CA PHE A 348 16.81 -5.91 -24.32
C PHE A 348 17.23 -7.39 -24.30
N GLU A 349 18.22 -7.77 -25.11
CA GLU A 349 18.84 -9.10 -25.07
C GLU A 349 19.52 -9.35 -23.71
N LYS A 350 20.35 -8.40 -23.24
CA LYS A 350 21.05 -8.51 -21.96
C LYS A 350 20.07 -8.68 -20.79
N TYR A 351 18.99 -7.90 -20.77
CA TYR A 351 17.91 -8.00 -19.80
C TYR A 351 17.29 -9.40 -19.79
N ASN A 352 16.86 -9.91 -20.96
CA ASN A 352 16.25 -11.23 -21.05
C ASN A 352 17.21 -12.38 -20.69
N ARG A 353 18.50 -12.25 -21.00
CA ARG A 353 19.52 -13.22 -20.58
C ARG A 353 19.68 -13.27 -19.06
N ARG A 354 19.66 -12.11 -18.40
CA ARG A 354 19.68 -12.01 -16.93
C ARG A 354 18.42 -12.60 -16.30
N MET A 355 17.25 -12.36 -16.90
CA MET A 355 16.00 -12.98 -16.48
C MET A 355 16.05 -14.51 -16.63
N ALA A 356 16.58 -15.03 -17.74
CA ALA A 356 16.75 -16.47 -17.95
C ALA A 356 17.62 -17.07 -16.84
N ALA A 357 18.79 -16.49 -16.58
CA ALA A 357 19.69 -16.96 -15.52
C ALA A 357 19.04 -16.94 -14.11
N LEU A 358 18.20 -15.94 -13.82
CA LEU A 358 17.45 -15.88 -12.58
C LEU A 358 16.42 -17.01 -12.46
N VAL A 359 15.70 -17.30 -13.54
CA VAL A 359 14.73 -18.41 -13.56
C VAL A 359 15.45 -19.75 -13.43
N GLU A 360 16.60 -19.94 -14.10
CA GLU A 360 17.42 -21.15 -13.98
C GLU A 360 17.91 -21.37 -12.55
N THR A 361 18.40 -20.31 -11.92
CA THR A 361 18.86 -20.35 -10.52
C THR A 361 17.72 -20.71 -9.57
N GLN A 362 16.50 -20.22 -9.81
CA GLN A 362 15.32 -20.51 -8.99
C GLN A 362 14.78 -21.93 -9.19
N ASN A 363 14.80 -22.43 -10.43
CA ASN A 363 14.19 -23.71 -10.79
C ASN A 363 15.18 -24.88 -10.75
N GLY A 364 16.49 -24.61 -10.65
CA GLY A 364 17.55 -25.64 -10.67
C GLY A 364 17.64 -26.40 -12.00
N GLN A 365 17.08 -25.85 -13.07
CA GLN A 365 17.00 -26.44 -14.40
C GLN A 365 17.29 -25.37 -15.45
N PRO A 366 18.00 -25.70 -16.54
CA PRO A 366 18.16 -24.80 -17.68
C PRO A 366 16.80 -24.45 -18.26
N VAL A 367 16.60 -23.18 -18.64
CA VAL A 367 15.36 -22.74 -19.29
C VAL A 367 15.61 -22.50 -20.78
N GLN A 368 14.56 -22.63 -21.58
CA GLN A 368 14.65 -22.22 -22.98
C GLN A 368 15.01 -20.73 -23.06
N PRO A 369 15.71 -20.29 -24.12
CA PRO A 369 16.03 -18.88 -24.30
C PRO A 369 14.77 -18.03 -24.18
N LEU A 370 14.77 -17.08 -23.24
CA LEU A 370 13.65 -16.15 -23.07
C LEU A 370 13.62 -15.06 -24.13
N TYR A 371 14.63 -15.02 -24.99
CA TYR A 371 14.80 -14.06 -26.08
C TYR A 371 15.27 -14.78 -27.34
N GLU A 372 14.63 -14.49 -28.45
CA GLU A 372 14.96 -15.01 -29.77
C GLU A 372 14.81 -13.89 -30.82
N ARG A 373 15.81 -13.79 -31.68
CA ARG A 373 15.84 -12.85 -32.80
C ARG A 373 15.05 -13.46 -33.96
N MET A 374 13.94 -12.84 -34.34
CA MET A 374 13.15 -13.28 -35.50
C MET A 374 13.70 -12.66 -36.79
N PRO A 375 13.36 -13.23 -37.96
CA PRO A 375 13.66 -12.59 -39.24
C PRO A 375 13.10 -11.17 -39.30
N ASP A 376 13.95 -10.26 -39.74
CA ASP A 376 13.54 -8.91 -40.09
C ASP A 376 12.59 -8.95 -41.28
N THR A 377 11.59 -8.08 -41.30
CA THR A 377 10.70 -7.92 -42.46
C THR A 377 10.79 -6.50 -43.00
N THR A 378 10.06 -6.23 -44.07
CA THR A 378 9.93 -4.90 -44.65
C THR A 378 8.46 -4.51 -44.64
N VAL A 379 8.14 -3.39 -43.98
CA VAL A 379 6.77 -2.85 -43.88
C VAL A 379 6.80 -1.40 -44.33
N ALA A 380 5.94 -1.02 -45.27
CA ALA A 380 5.93 0.32 -45.88
C ALA A 380 7.34 0.82 -46.33
N GLY A 381 8.17 -0.09 -46.86
CA GLY A 381 9.54 0.20 -47.31
C GLY A 381 10.58 0.37 -46.20
N ARG A 382 10.22 0.14 -44.94
CA ARG A 382 11.11 0.26 -43.77
C ARG A 382 11.46 -1.12 -43.21
N LYS A 383 12.68 -1.25 -42.71
CA LYS A 383 13.14 -2.45 -41.99
C LYS A 383 12.36 -2.56 -40.67
N VAL A 384 11.79 -3.74 -40.41
CA VAL A 384 11.10 -4.05 -39.16
C VAL A 384 11.80 -5.19 -38.46
N ILE A 385 12.19 -4.93 -37.23
CA ILE A 385 12.95 -5.81 -36.36
C ILE A 385 11.93 -6.59 -35.50
N GLY A 386 11.81 -7.91 -35.68
CA GLY A 386 11.03 -8.79 -34.81
C GLY A 386 11.81 -9.54 -33.73
N VAL A 387 11.50 -9.32 -32.46
CA VAL A 387 11.96 -10.17 -31.35
C VAL A 387 10.83 -11.08 -30.88
N ARG A 388 11.18 -12.26 -30.37
CA ARG A 388 10.27 -13.12 -29.61
C ARG A 388 10.80 -13.22 -28.19
N THR A 389 9.94 -12.93 -27.22
CA THR A 389 10.22 -13.10 -25.80
C THR A 389 9.29 -14.12 -25.18
N ARG A 390 9.78 -14.84 -24.19
CA ARG A 390 9.02 -15.85 -23.46
C ARG A 390 8.85 -15.45 -22.01
N PHE A 391 7.61 -15.38 -21.54
CA PHE A 391 7.31 -15.12 -20.14
C PHE A 391 6.53 -16.29 -19.53
N PRO A 392 6.73 -16.59 -18.24
CA PRO A 392 5.90 -17.57 -17.55
C PRO A 392 4.42 -17.18 -17.65
N ALA A 393 3.55 -18.15 -17.97
CA ALA A 393 2.11 -17.91 -17.95
C ALA A 393 1.66 -17.38 -16.58
N MET A 394 0.84 -16.33 -16.57
CA MET A 394 0.23 -15.81 -15.35
C MET A 394 -0.62 -16.92 -14.69
N SER A 395 -0.35 -17.23 -13.43
CA SER A 395 -1.11 -18.19 -12.63
C SER A 395 -1.97 -17.44 -11.60
N PRO A 396 -3.20 -17.90 -11.29
CA PRO A 396 -4.03 -17.28 -10.25
C PRO A 396 -3.30 -17.21 -8.91
N ALA A 397 -3.48 -16.12 -8.18
CA ALA A 397 -2.91 -15.93 -6.85
C ALA A 397 -3.38 -17.06 -5.91
N GLY A 398 -2.48 -17.98 -5.57
CA GLY A 398 -2.75 -19.08 -4.64
C GLY A 398 -2.32 -20.46 -5.13
N ASN A 399 -2.25 -20.68 -6.46
CA ASN A 399 -1.68 -21.91 -7.00
C ASN A 399 -0.16 -21.79 -7.14
N GLN A 400 0.59 -22.84 -6.80
CA GLN A 400 1.98 -22.89 -7.21
C GLN A 400 1.99 -22.85 -8.75
N PRO A 401 2.85 -22.05 -9.40
CA PRO A 401 3.09 -22.29 -10.81
C PRO A 401 3.54 -23.74 -10.87
N ALA A 402 2.87 -24.56 -11.69
CA ALA A 402 3.35 -25.90 -11.95
C ALA A 402 4.84 -25.78 -12.30
N ALA A 403 5.67 -26.73 -11.90
CA ALA A 403 7.09 -26.74 -12.28
C ALA A 403 7.29 -26.69 -13.82
N ALA A 404 6.21 -26.87 -14.58
CA ALA A 404 6.08 -26.64 -16.01
C ALA A 404 5.01 -25.57 -16.34
N ALA A 405 5.04 -24.38 -15.74
CA ALA A 405 4.25 -23.26 -16.23
C ALA A 405 4.68 -22.99 -17.68
N ALA A 406 3.78 -23.25 -18.63
CA ALA A 406 4.08 -23.06 -20.05
C ALA A 406 4.53 -21.61 -20.27
N LEU A 407 5.69 -21.45 -20.89
CA LEU A 407 6.14 -20.13 -21.33
C LEU A 407 5.22 -19.67 -22.46
N GLN A 408 4.67 -18.47 -22.33
CA GLN A 408 3.93 -17.81 -23.40
C GLN A 408 4.89 -17.02 -24.28
N ASP A 409 4.77 -17.21 -25.59
CA ASP A 409 5.51 -16.46 -26.59
C ASP A 409 4.84 -15.11 -26.84
N TYR A 410 5.64 -14.05 -26.76
CA TYR A 410 5.25 -12.69 -27.10
C TYR A 410 6.13 -12.19 -28.22
N GLN A 411 5.52 -11.72 -29.31
CA GLN A 411 6.23 -11.14 -30.43
C GLN A 411 6.21 -9.62 -30.31
N THR A 412 7.34 -8.99 -30.60
CA THR A 412 7.47 -7.54 -30.68
C THR A 412 8.17 -7.17 -31.97
N ARG A 413 7.50 -6.35 -32.77
CA ARG A 413 7.94 -5.81 -34.06
C ARG A 413 8.30 -4.35 -33.84
N MET A 414 9.47 -3.91 -34.30
CA MET A 414 10.00 -2.57 -34.02
C MET A 414 10.56 -1.92 -35.27
N THR A 415 10.35 -0.62 -35.43
CA THR A 415 10.97 0.18 -36.48
C THR A 415 11.12 1.64 -36.04
N SER A 416 11.89 2.43 -36.79
CA SER A 416 12.00 3.86 -36.57
C SER A 416 11.42 4.68 -37.72
N VAL A 417 10.70 5.75 -37.36
CA VAL A 417 10.06 6.69 -38.28
C VAL A 417 10.22 8.10 -37.73
N ASP A 418 10.92 8.97 -38.45
CA ASP A 418 10.94 10.43 -38.23
C ASP A 418 11.24 10.85 -36.77
N GLY A 419 12.23 10.19 -36.14
CA GLY A 419 12.61 10.44 -34.75
C GLY A 419 11.68 9.76 -33.72
N LEU A 420 10.89 8.77 -34.15
CA LEU A 420 10.06 7.93 -33.29
C LEU A 420 10.54 6.48 -33.36
N ILE A 421 10.37 5.75 -32.27
CA ILE A 421 10.40 4.28 -32.23
C ILE A 421 8.97 3.79 -32.16
N LEU A 422 8.58 2.91 -33.09
CA LEU A 422 7.30 2.22 -33.10
C LEU A 422 7.54 0.78 -32.70
N ALA A 423 6.79 0.27 -31.71
CA ALA A 423 6.81 -1.11 -31.27
C ALA A 423 5.38 -1.67 -31.21
N ALA A 424 5.14 -2.84 -31.78
CA ALA A 424 3.82 -3.47 -31.72
C ALA A 424 3.90 -5.00 -31.83
N SER A 425 2.80 -5.69 -31.58
CA SER A 425 2.79 -7.16 -31.63
C SER A 425 2.87 -7.78 -33.03
N THR A 426 2.57 -7.02 -34.10
CA THR A 426 2.53 -7.53 -35.48
C THR A 426 3.01 -6.51 -36.51
N ASP A 427 3.41 -6.99 -37.70
CA ASP A 427 3.78 -6.11 -38.83
C ASP A 427 2.60 -5.27 -39.33
N ALA A 428 1.37 -5.81 -39.28
CA ALA A 428 0.16 -5.07 -39.64
C ALA A 428 -0.10 -3.90 -38.68
N ALA A 429 0.16 -4.08 -37.38
CA ALA A 429 0.08 -3.00 -36.40
C ALA A 429 1.16 -1.93 -36.67
N ILE A 430 2.40 -2.34 -36.99
CA ILE A 430 3.46 -1.40 -37.41
C ILE A 430 3.05 -0.62 -38.66
N GLU A 431 2.46 -1.27 -39.66
CA GLU A 431 1.97 -0.59 -40.87
C GLU A 431 0.93 0.49 -40.54
N LYS A 432 -0.04 0.16 -39.70
CA LYS A 432 -1.06 1.12 -39.22
C LYS A 432 -0.41 2.30 -38.49
N MET A 433 0.53 2.04 -37.60
CA MET A 433 1.24 3.09 -36.85
C MET A 433 2.04 4.01 -37.79
N ILE A 434 2.73 3.45 -38.80
CA ILE A 434 3.45 4.23 -39.83
C ILE A 434 2.50 5.17 -40.58
N GLN A 435 1.30 4.70 -40.94
CA GLN A 435 0.30 5.54 -41.63
C GLN A 435 -0.20 6.69 -40.76
N GLN A 436 -0.23 6.49 -39.44
CA GLN A 436 -0.69 7.50 -38.48
C GLN A 436 0.37 8.56 -38.16
N THR A 437 1.67 8.28 -38.33
CA THR A 437 2.72 9.24 -37.94
C THR A 437 2.61 10.59 -38.64
N GLY A 438 2.14 10.61 -39.89
CA GLY A 438 1.91 11.85 -40.64
C GLY A 438 0.77 12.73 -40.10
N GLN A 439 -0.05 12.22 -39.19
CA GLN A 439 -1.16 12.94 -38.56
C GLN A 439 -0.78 13.55 -37.20
N PHE A 440 0.40 13.20 -36.67
CA PHE A 440 0.79 13.66 -35.35
C PHE A 440 1.12 15.16 -35.36
N GLN A 441 0.65 15.85 -34.33
CA GLN A 441 0.77 17.29 -34.19
C GLN A 441 1.96 17.61 -33.29
N LYS A 442 2.98 18.26 -33.86
CA LYS A 442 4.09 18.84 -33.10
C LYS A 442 3.65 20.16 -32.47
N GLY A 443 3.94 20.35 -31.20
CA GLY A 443 3.57 21.57 -30.50
C GLY A 443 3.99 21.59 -29.03
N PRO A 444 3.63 22.63 -28.28
CA PRO A 444 3.89 22.67 -26.84
C PRO A 444 3.10 21.56 -26.13
N ALA A 445 3.70 20.91 -25.13
CA ALA A 445 2.98 19.97 -24.27
C ALA A 445 1.77 20.67 -23.60
N GLN A 446 0.56 20.09 -23.70
CA GLN A 446 -0.68 20.65 -23.13
C GLN A 446 -1.54 19.61 -22.42
N GLY A 447 -1.84 19.78 -21.12
CA GLY A 447 -2.60 18.84 -20.26
C GLY A 447 -1.73 18.13 -19.20
N PRO A 448 -2.08 16.94 -18.69
CA PRO A 448 -1.26 16.21 -17.70
C PRO A 448 0.07 15.65 -18.26
N LEU A 449 1.07 15.55 -17.39
CA LEU A 449 2.37 14.93 -17.69
C LEU A 449 2.22 13.47 -18.15
N ALA A 450 1.42 12.70 -17.44
CA ALA A 450 1.16 11.30 -17.76
C ALA A 450 -0.31 10.95 -17.53
N GLU A 451 -0.82 10.02 -18.32
CA GLU A 451 -2.19 9.53 -18.27
C GLU A 451 -2.17 8.02 -18.42
N PHE A 452 -3.06 7.39 -17.66
CA PHE A 452 -3.35 5.98 -17.74
C PHE A 452 -4.86 5.79 -17.66
N SER A 453 -5.40 4.95 -18.54
CA SER A 453 -6.81 4.57 -18.53
C SER A 453 -6.92 3.08 -18.77
N MET A 454 -7.84 2.42 -18.06
CA MET A 454 -8.10 0.99 -18.18
C MET A 454 -9.60 0.73 -18.10
N ASP A 455 -10.15 0.14 -19.15
CA ASP A 455 -11.45 -0.55 -19.11
C ASP A 455 -11.29 -1.81 -18.24
N LEU A 456 -11.83 -1.75 -17.02
CA LEU A 456 -11.70 -2.80 -16.01
C LEU A 456 -12.40 -4.09 -16.46
N GLY A 457 -13.56 -3.96 -17.11
CA GLY A 457 -14.34 -5.09 -17.59
C GLY A 457 -13.65 -5.84 -18.73
N ALA A 458 -13.11 -5.11 -19.71
CA ALA A 458 -12.32 -5.69 -20.79
C ALA A 458 -11.02 -6.31 -20.27
N TYR A 459 -10.32 -5.65 -19.35
CA TYR A 459 -9.09 -6.18 -18.76
C TYR A 459 -9.32 -7.50 -18.02
N LEU A 460 -10.32 -7.56 -17.13
CA LEU A 460 -10.63 -8.78 -16.38
C LEU A 460 -11.09 -9.92 -17.30
N ARG A 461 -11.87 -9.62 -18.35
CA ARG A 461 -12.30 -10.63 -19.34
C ARG A 461 -11.12 -11.16 -20.14
N GLY A 462 -10.18 -10.27 -20.51
CA GLY A 462 -8.92 -10.63 -21.12
C GLY A 462 -8.11 -11.58 -20.24
N LEU A 463 -7.93 -11.24 -18.96
CA LEU A 463 -7.27 -12.13 -17.99
C LEU A 463 -7.97 -13.49 -17.84
N GLN A 464 -9.31 -13.52 -17.81
CA GLN A 464 -10.07 -14.76 -17.77
C GLN A 464 -9.84 -15.61 -19.03
N SER A 465 -9.76 -14.98 -20.21
CA SER A 465 -9.51 -15.70 -21.47
C SER A 465 -8.12 -16.34 -21.54
N LEU A 466 -7.12 -15.77 -20.85
CA LEU A 466 -5.78 -16.36 -20.69
C LEU A 466 -5.77 -17.55 -19.73
N MET A 467 -6.82 -17.69 -18.92
CA MET A 467 -6.93 -18.72 -17.88
C MET A 467 -8.29 -19.44 -17.97
N PRO A 468 -8.61 -20.12 -19.08
CA PRO A 468 -9.94 -20.70 -19.31
C PRO A 468 -10.30 -21.81 -18.30
N ASN A 469 -9.30 -22.39 -17.65
CA ASN A 469 -9.45 -23.46 -16.65
C ASN A 469 -9.14 -22.98 -15.21
N ALA A 470 -9.09 -21.67 -14.96
CA ALA A 470 -8.91 -21.18 -13.59
C ALA A 470 -10.15 -21.51 -12.77
N GLU A 471 -9.96 -22.32 -11.73
CA GLU A 471 -10.94 -22.47 -10.65
C GLU A 471 -10.56 -21.58 -9.47
N PRO A 472 -11.53 -20.90 -8.84
CA PRO A 472 -12.96 -20.88 -9.20
C PRO A 472 -13.24 -20.00 -10.43
N SER A 473 -14.36 -20.27 -11.13
CA SER A 473 -14.77 -19.48 -12.29
C SER A 473 -15.14 -18.06 -11.87
N LEU A 474 -14.48 -17.07 -12.50
CA LEU A 474 -14.73 -15.65 -12.28
C LEU A 474 -16.00 -15.21 -13.01
N THR A 475 -17.01 -14.74 -12.29
CA THR A 475 -18.16 -14.06 -12.91
C THR A 475 -17.89 -12.56 -12.91
N ILE A 476 -17.38 -12.05 -14.04
CA ILE A 476 -17.04 -10.63 -14.16
C ILE A 476 -18.33 -9.81 -14.33
N PRO A 477 -18.53 -8.75 -13.54
CA PRO A 477 -19.70 -7.89 -13.69
C PRO A 477 -19.79 -7.30 -15.11
N PRO A 478 -20.99 -7.21 -15.70
CA PRO A 478 -21.15 -6.88 -17.12
C PRO A 478 -20.88 -5.40 -17.44
N ASN A 479 -20.99 -4.51 -16.45
CA ASN A 479 -20.94 -3.05 -16.62
C ASN A 479 -19.83 -2.42 -15.78
N LEU A 480 -18.64 -3.05 -15.71
CA LEU A 480 -17.48 -2.40 -15.12
C LEU A 480 -16.96 -1.32 -16.07
N GLY A 481 -16.86 -0.09 -15.57
CA GLY A 481 -16.31 1.05 -16.29
C GLY A 481 -14.79 1.17 -16.21
N ASP A 482 -14.32 2.41 -16.22
CA ASP A 482 -12.90 2.74 -16.40
C ASP A 482 -12.21 3.16 -15.09
N LEU A 483 -10.99 2.67 -14.91
CA LEU A 483 -10.01 3.27 -14.00
C LEU A 483 -9.18 4.29 -14.78
N SER A 484 -9.10 5.52 -14.26
CA SER A 484 -8.21 6.55 -14.85
C SER A 484 -7.25 7.11 -13.82
N MET A 485 -6.03 7.40 -14.26
CA MET A 485 -4.99 8.07 -13.48
C MET A 485 -4.34 9.15 -14.33
N GLN A 486 -4.19 10.34 -13.77
CA GLN A 486 -3.48 11.46 -14.40
C GLN A 486 -2.42 11.98 -13.44
N ALA A 487 -1.24 12.29 -13.96
CA ALA A 487 -0.16 12.95 -13.24
C ALA A 487 0.12 14.32 -13.88
N ALA A 488 0.31 15.36 -13.08
CA ALA A 488 0.62 16.71 -13.54
C ALA A 488 1.79 17.29 -12.71
N LEU A 489 2.60 18.11 -13.36
CA LEU A 489 3.65 18.89 -12.71
C LEU A 489 3.28 20.36 -12.76
N GLN A 490 3.28 21.02 -11.61
CA GLN A 490 3.05 22.46 -11.52
C GLN A 490 3.89 23.04 -10.38
N GLU A 491 4.69 24.06 -10.66
CA GLU A 491 5.43 24.83 -9.64
C GLU A 491 6.28 23.98 -8.67
N GLY A 492 6.85 22.85 -9.14
CA GLY A 492 7.66 21.93 -8.32
C GLY A 492 6.85 20.92 -7.50
N GLU A 493 5.56 20.80 -7.78
CA GLU A 493 4.62 19.85 -7.19
C GLU A 493 4.16 18.83 -8.24
N LEU A 494 4.26 17.55 -7.89
CA LEU A 494 3.69 16.43 -8.64
C LEU A 494 2.33 16.07 -8.04
N THR A 495 1.26 16.32 -8.79
CA THR A 495 -0.09 15.89 -8.44
C THR A 495 -0.45 14.66 -9.24
N THR A 496 -0.88 13.60 -8.58
CA THR A 496 -1.52 12.46 -9.23
C THR A 496 -2.97 12.34 -8.78
N ARG A 497 -3.86 12.09 -9.74
CA ARG A 497 -5.29 11.94 -9.53
C ARG A 497 -5.74 10.62 -10.10
N THR A 498 -6.33 9.77 -9.28
CA THR A 498 -6.91 8.49 -9.69
C THR A 498 -8.41 8.53 -9.48
N ARG A 499 -9.18 8.16 -10.50
CA ARG A 499 -10.65 8.13 -10.46
C ARG A 499 -11.15 6.73 -10.80
N ILE A 500 -12.11 6.26 -10.01
CA ILE A 500 -12.89 5.03 -10.24
C ILE A 500 -14.36 5.31 -9.87
N ASP A 501 -15.31 4.74 -10.61
CA ASP A 501 -16.73 4.82 -10.26
C ASP A 501 -17.01 4.06 -8.96
N VAL A 502 -17.88 4.61 -8.10
CA VAL A 502 -18.21 3.97 -6.81
C VAL A 502 -18.91 2.63 -7.02
N GLN A 503 -19.79 2.51 -8.01
CA GLN A 503 -20.48 1.26 -8.33
C GLN A 503 -19.49 0.20 -8.81
N ASP A 504 -18.52 0.58 -9.64
CA ASP A 504 -17.47 -0.32 -10.10
C ASP A 504 -16.62 -0.83 -8.92
N MET A 505 -16.26 0.07 -8.00
CA MET A 505 -15.51 -0.30 -6.80
C MET A 505 -16.28 -1.30 -5.92
N GLN A 506 -17.58 -1.08 -5.70
CA GLN A 506 -18.45 -2.02 -4.98
C GLN A 506 -18.57 -3.38 -5.67
N GLN A 507 -18.72 -3.39 -7.00
CA GLN A 507 -18.78 -4.61 -7.81
C GLN A 507 -17.45 -5.39 -7.72
N LEU A 508 -16.31 -4.70 -7.82
CA LEU A 508 -14.99 -5.30 -7.64
C LEU A 508 -14.80 -5.87 -6.24
N MET A 509 -15.20 -5.14 -5.19
CA MET A 509 -15.13 -5.64 -3.81
C MET A 509 -15.95 -6.92 -3.63
N THR A 510 -17.15 -6.99 -4.23
CA THR A 510 -18.00 -8.18 -4.18
C THR A 510 -17.39 -9.34 -4.96
N LEU A 511 -16.81 -9.07 -6.13
CA LEU A 511 -16.07 -10.06 -6.92
C LEU A 511 -14.92 -10.66 -6.09
N PHE A 512 -14.05 -9.83 -5.51
CA PHE A 512 -12.92 -10.31 -4.71
C PHE A 512 -13.35 -10.99 -3.41
N ALA A 513 -14.41 -10.51 -2.75
CA ALA A 513 -14.97 -11.18 -1.59
C ALA A 513 -15.48 -12.59 -1.95
N SER A 514 -16.18 -12.74 -3.08
CA SER A 514 -16.67 -14.05 -3.54
C SER A 514 -15.54 -15.04 -3.82
N LEU A 515 -14.44 -14.58 -4.44
CA LEU A 515 -13.25 -15.39 -4.68
C LEU A 515 -12.59 -15.82 -3.37
N SER A 516 -12.49 -14.90 -2.41
CA SER A 516 -11.92 -15.20 -1.10
C SER A 516 -12.74 -16.25 -0.34
N ALA A 517 -14.07 -16.21 -0.46
CA ALA A 517 -14.98 -17.17 0.15
C ALA A 517 -14.94 -18.54 -0.55
N GLN A 518 -14.88 -18.57 -1.89
CA GLN A 518 -14.73 -19.81 -2.65
C GLN A 518 -13.39 -20.50 -2.37
N ALA A 519 -12.30 -19.73 -2.28
CA ALA A 519 -10.99 -20.25 -1.88
C ALA A 519 -11.02 -20.85 -0.45
N ALA A 520 -11.77 -20.24 0.47
CA ALA A 520 -11.97 -20.79 1.82
C ALA A 520 -12.75 -22.12 1.78
N ASN A 521 -13.85 -22.19 1.01
CA ASN A 521 -14.69 -23.38 0.91
C ASN A 521 -14.02 -24.56 0.19
N GLN A 522 -13.20 -24.33 -0.83
CA GLN A 522 -12.43 -25.39 -1.49
C GLN A 522 -11.40 -26.04 -0.53
N THR A 523 -10.91 -25.28 0.45
CA THR A 523 -10.00 -25.80 1.48
C THR A 523 -10.72 -26.74 2.46
N GLU A 524 -12.03 -26.57 2.67
CA GLU A 524 -12.86 -27.45 3.50
C GLU A 524 -13.41 -28.66 2.72
N SER A 525 -13.80 -28.48 1.45
CA SER A 525 -14.28 -29.56 0.57
C SER A 525 -13.20 -30.61 0.28
N ALA A 526 -11.94 -30.20 0.10
CA ALA A 526 -10.82 -31.12 -0.09
C ALA A 526 -10.50 -31.98 1.15
N ALA A 527 -11.03 -31.62 2.34
CA ALA A 527 -10.91 -32.42 3.55
C ALA A 527 -12.05 -33.46 3.71
N GLY A 528 -13.10 -33.38 2.88
CA GLY A 528 -14.33 -34.17 3.02
C GLY A 528 -14.49 -35.38 2.10
N SER A 529 -13.55 -35.68 1.20
CA SER A 529 -13.73 -36.74 0.18
C SER A 529 -12.86 -37.99 0.35
N VAL A 530 -12.38 -38.30 1.56
CA VAL A 530 -11.70 -39.58 1.87
C VAL A 530 -12.55 -40.38 2.86
N ALA A 531 -13.71 -40.85 2.40
CA ALA A 531 -14.53 -41.79 3.15
C ALA A 531 -15.40 -42.62 2.19
N ASP A 532 -14.77 -43.42 1.33
CA ASP A 532 -15.31 -44.71 0.86
C ASP A 532 -14.33 -45.40 -0.08
N GLN A 533 -13.38 -46.17 0.46
CA GLN A 533 -12.82 -47.36 -0.21
C GLN A 533 -12.38 -48.38 0.87
N PRO A 534 -12.74 -49.68 0.74
CA PRO A 534 -12.28 -50.72 1.65
C PRO A 534 -10.79 -50.99 1.44
N ALA A 535 -10.07 -51.12 2.55
CA ALA A 535 -8.65 -51.44 2.58
C ALA A 535 -8.38 -52.85 2.06
N ASP A 536 -7.53 -52.97 1.04
CA ASP A 536 -6.64 -54.13 0.90
C ASP A 536 -5.36 -53.79 0.13
N ASP A 537 -4.26 -54.34 0.65
CA ASP A 537 -2.87 -54.41 0.21
C ASP A 537 -1.99 -53.16 0.07
N LYS A 538 -0.96 -53.12 0.93
CA LYS A 538 0.21 -52.23 0.90
C LYS A 538 1.08 -52.50 -0.35
N PRO A 539 1.78 -51.47 -0.85
CA PRO A 539 3.23 -51.46 -0.66
C PRO A 539 3.82 -50.17 -0.08
N GLN A 540 5.05 -50.34 0.41
CA GLN A 540 5.93 -49.49 1.21
C GLN A 540 6.32 -48.10 0.65
N PRO A 541 6.95 -47.25 1.50
CA PRO A 541 6.90 -45.80 1.39
C PRO A 541 8.00 -45.21 0.50
N ALA A 542 7.62 -44.22 -0.30
CA ALA A 542 8.52 -43.23 -0.87
C ALA A 542 8.27 -41.88 -0.17
N THR A 543 9.14 -41.60 0.81
CA THR A 543 9.70 -40.29 1.20
C THR A 543 8.83 -39.02 1.07
N SER A 544 8.44 -38.53 2.25
CA SER A 544 7.84 -37.26 2.66
C SER A 544 8.08 -36.02 1.77
N ALA A 545 6.97 -35.40 1.37
CA ALA A 545 6.86 -33.96 1.09
C ALA A 545 7.14 -33.13 2.37
N PRO A 546 7.61 -31.87 2.27
CA PRO A 546 7.78 -31.02 3.44
C PRO A 546 6.43 -30.78 4.12
N GLU A 547 6.36 -31.11 5.41
CA GLU A 547 5.18 -30.92 6.26
C GLU A 547 4.61 -29.51 6.10
N ARG A 548 3.27 -29.42 5.97
CA ARG A 548 2.57 -28.18 6.31
C ARG A 548 2.96 -27.86 7.75
N VAL A 549 3.72 -26.79 7.96
CA VAL A 549 4.10 -26.34 9.31
C VAL A 549 2.83 -25.97 10.08
N ASN A 550 2.26 -26.97 10.75
CA ASN A 550 1.09 -26.89 11.61
C ASN A 550 1.58 -26.95 13.05
N THR A 551 2.40 -25.96 13.41
CA THR A 551 3.01 -25.87 14.74
C THR A 551 2.27 -24.83 15.58
N PRO A 552 2.30 -24.95 16.92
CA PRO A 552 1.76 -23.93 17.81
C PRO A 552 2.31 -22.53 17.51
N ALA A 553 3.62 -22.42 17.25
CA ALA A 553 4.28 -21.15 16.94
C ALA A 553 3.72 -20.46 15.69
N TYR A 554 3.46 -21.21 14.61
CA TYR A 554 2.85 -20.64 13.41
C TYR A 554 1.46 -20.04 13.68
N TRP A 555 0.64 -20.72 14.49
CA TRP A 555 -0.68 -20.23 14.86
C TRP A 555 -0.63 -19.06 15.85
N MET A 556 0.38 -19.01 16.73
CA MET A 556 0.67 -17.85 17.57
C MET A 556 1.01 -16.61 16.75
N ASP A 557 1.98 -16.71 15.83
CA ASP A 557 2.42 -15.58 15.02
C ASP A 557 1.29 -15.05 14.13
N ARG A 558 0.51 -15.97 13.54
CA ARG A 558 -0.66 -15.61 12.74
C ARG A 558 -1.76 -14.97 13.59
N GLY A 559 -1.99 -15.47 14.81
CA GLY A 559 -2.96 -14.90 15.75
C GLY A 559 -2.57 -13.49 16.17
N GLY A 560 -1.30 -13.29 16.55
CA GLY A 560 -0.76 -11.98 16.91
C GLY A 560 -0.86 -10.97 15.77
N LEU A 561 -0.54 -11.39 14.54
CA LEU A 561 -0.69 -10.56 13.35
C LEU A 561 -2.16 -10.12 13.14
N LEU A 562 -3.11 -11.06 13.26
CA LEU A 562 -4.54 -10.76 13.10
C LEU A 562 -5.06 -9.83 14.21
N SER A 563 -4.60 -9.99 15.46
CA SER A 563 -4.93 -9.07 16.55
C SER A 563 -4.39 -7.66 16.26
N ALA A 564 -3.18 -7.53 15.73
CA ALA A 564 -2.59 -6.22 15.39
C ALA A 564 -3.37 -5.50 14.26
N TYR A 565 -4.00 -6.25 13.35
CA TYR A 565 -4.88 -5.70 12.30
C TYR A 565 -6.34 -5.53 12.75
N GLY A 566 -6.65 -5.68 14.04
CA GLY A 566 -8.01 -5.54 14.59
C GLY A 566 -8.95 -6.70 14.25
N ASN A 567 -8.46 -7.78 13.61
CA ASN A 567 -9.26 -8.97 13.32
C ASN A 567 -9.20 -9.95 14.50
N TYR A 568 -9.77 -9.54 15.63
CA TYR A 568 -9.73 -10.31 16.87
C TYR A 568 -10.48 -11.65 16.76
N LYS A 569 -11.56 -11.74 15.97
CA LYS A 569 -12.26 -13.01 15.69
C LYS A 569 -11.33 -14.02 14.98
N GLY A 570 -10.53 -13.54 14.03
CA GLY A 570 -9.51 -14.35 13.36
C GLY A 570 -8.37 -14.75 14.28
N ALA A 571 -7.94 -13.83 15.15
CA ALA A 571 -6.89 -14.07 16.13
C ALA A 571 -7.28 -15.15 17.14
N VAL A 572 -8.48 -15.08 17.73
CA VAL A 572 -9.03 -16.09 18.64
C VAL A 572 -9.00 -17.48 18.01
N ARG A 573 -9.41 -17.62 16.74
CA ARG A 573 -9.35 -18.92 16.04
C ARG A 573 -7.91 -19.43 15.87
N CYS A 574 -6.96 -18.53 15.65
CA CYS A 574 -5.55 -18.92 15.54
C CYS A 574 -4.97 -19.32 16.90
N PHE A 575 -5.21 -18.56 17.95
CA PHE A 575 -4.78 -18.95 19.30
C PHE A 575 -5.45 -20.23 19.76
N GLN A 576 -6.72 -20.47 19.42
CA GLN A 576 -7.38 -21.75 19.68
C GLN A 576 -6.66 -22.90 18.97
N LYS A 577 -6.28 -22.74 17.70
CA LYS A 577 -5.49 -23.76 17.00
C LYS A 577 -4.10 -23.98 17.60
N ALA A 578 -3.47 -22.92 18.11
CA ALA A 578 -2.21 -23.05 18.84
C ALA A 578 -2.41 -23.88 20.11
N LEU A 579 -3.51 -23.64 20.84
CA LEU A 579 -3.89 -24.38 22.05
C LEU A 579 -4.33 -25.82 21.77
N ASP A 580 -4.96 -26.09 20.63
CA ASP A 580 -5.33 -27.45 20.22
C ASP A 580 -4.06 -28.30 19.97
N LEU A 581 -2.97 -27.67 19.52
CA LEU A 581 -1.68 -28.31 19.27
C LEU A 581 -0.76 -28.32 20.50
N ALA A 582 -0.84 -27.30 21.35
CA ALA A 582 -0.10 -27.17 22.60
C ALA A 582 -1.01 -26.56 23.68
N PRO A 583 -1.76 -27.39 24.42
CA PRO A 583 -2.74 -26.92 25.41
C PRO A 583 -2.15 -26.10 26.57
N ASP A 584 -0.88 -26.32 26.87
CA ASP A 584 -0.15 -25.66 27.95
C ASP A 584 0.57 -24.37 27.51
N LEU A 585 0.33 -23.89 26.29
CA LEU A 585 0.94 -22.67 25.78
C LEU A 585 0.31 -21.43 26.46
N VAL A 586 0.94 -21.01 27.56
CA VAL A 586 0.45 -19.94 28.45
C VAL A 586 0.22 -18.62 27.70
N GLU A 587 1.14 -18.26 26.81
CA GLU A 587 1.03 -17.04 25.99
C GLU A 587 -0.20 -17.10 25.07
N ALA A 588 -0.57 -18.27 24.56
CA ALA A 588 -1.76 -18.43 23.72
C ALA A 588 -3.05 -18.19 24.51
N HIS A 589 -3.13 -18.65 25.77
CA HIS A 589 -4.25 -18.35 26.66
C HIS A 589 -4.36 -16.86 26.95
N PHE A 590 -3.23 -16.19 27.21
CA PHE A 590 -3.21 -14.75 27.46
C PHE A 590 -3.65 -13.95 26.24
N GLN A 591 -3.05 -14.20 25.08
CA GLN A 591 -3.37 -13.50 23.83
C GLN A 591 -4.79 -13.79 23.33
N GLN A 592 -5.29 -15.02 23.54
CA GLN A 592 -6.69 -15.35 23.29
C GLN A 592 -7.62 -14.53 24.20
N GLY A 593 -7.24 -14.37 25.47
CA GLY A 593 -8.01 -13.58 26.43
C GLY A 593 -8.03 -12.09 26.11
N VAL A 594 -6.90 -11.51 25.70
CA VAL A 594 -6.84 -10.13 25.20
C VAL A 594 -7.74 -9.96 23.98
N ALA A 595 -7.65 -10.86 23.00
CA ALA A 595 -8.49 -10.80 21.80
C ALA A 595 -9.99 -10.95 22.10
N TYR A 596 -10.38 -11.74 23.10
CA TYR A 596 -11.77 -11.78 23.58
C TYR A 596 -12.20 -10.47 24.24
N GLY A 597 -11.31 -9.81 24.99
CA GLY A 597 -11.58 -8.51 25.63
C GLY A 597 -11.87 -7.42 24.61
N GLU A 598 -11.07 -7.36 23.53
CA GLU A 598 -11.28 -6.43 22.42
C GLU A 598 -12.57 -6.71 21.61
N LEU A 599 -13.09 -7.94 21.68
CA LEU A 599 -14.40 -8.31 21.12
C LEU A 599 -15.58 -8.03 22.06
N GLY A 600 -15.33 -7.49 23.25
CA GLY A 600 -16.34 -7.32 24.30
C GLY A 600 -16.81 -8.62 24.96
N GLN A 601 -16.12 -9.74 24.71
CA GLN A 601 -16.45 -11.06 25.28
C GLN A 601 -15.76 -11.25 26.64
N PHE A 602 -16.15 -10.44 27.62
CA PHE A 602 -15.41 -10.30 28.88
C PHE A 602 -15.30 -11.59 29.70
N GLU A 603 -16.35 -12.41 29.80
CA GLU A 603 -16.29 -13.69 30.53
C GLU A 603 -15.28 -14.66 29.91
N ALA A 604 -15.25 -14.76 28.58
CA ALA A 604 -14.31 -15.60 27.86
C ALA A 604 -12.87 -15.07 27.99
N ALA A 605 -12.70 -13.75 27.97
CA ALA A 605 -11.44 -13.08 28.20
C ALA A 605 -10.89 -13.36 29.61
N ILE A 606 -11.71 -13.18 30.65
CA ILE A 606 -11.37 -13.48 32.04
C ILE A 606 -10.99 -14.96 32.19
N GLY A 607 -11.77 -15.87 31.60
CA GLY A 607 -11.48 -17.31 31.66
C GLY A 607 -10.13 -17.66 31.01
N ALA A 608 -9.84 -17.11 29.84
CA ALA A 608 -8.60 -17.37 29.13
C ALA A 608 -7.38 -16.77 29.86
N ILE A 609 -7.44 -15.52 30.31
CA ILE A 609 -6.33 -14.91 31.07
C ILE A 609 -6.13 -15.60 32.42
N SER A 610 -7.21 -16.03 33.09
CA SER A 610 -7.10 -16.78 34.35
C SER A 610 -6.34 -18.10 34.16
N ARG A 611 -6.57 -18.82 33.05
CA ARG A 611 -5.77 -20.00 32.71
C ARG A 611 -4.30 -19.65 32.49
N ALA A 612 -3.97 -18.47 31.97
CA ALA A 612 -2.59 -18.03 31.85
C ALA A 612 -1.95 -17.74 33.23
N ILE A 613 -2.71 -17.08 34.12
CA ILE A 613 -2.31 -16.78 35.50
C ILE A 613 -2.09 -18.06 36.31
N ASP A 614 -2.98 -19.04 36.22
CA ASP A 614 -2.87 -20.32 36.94
C ASP A 614 -1.58 -21.07 36.59
N ARG A 615 -1.03 -20.84 35.38
CA ARG A 615 0.20 -21.47 34.91
C ARG A 615 1.45 -20.64 35.18
N MET A 616 1.35 -19.30 35.12
CA MET A 616 2.44 -18.39 35.46
C MET A 616 1.94 -17.27 36.39
N PRO A 617 1.80 -17.56 37.70
CA PRO A 617 1.21 -16.63 38.66
C PRO A 617 2.15 -15.49 39.06
N THR A 618 3.38 -15.46 38.55
CA THR A 618 4.37 -14.40 38.82
C THR A 618 4.48 -13.39 37.68
N ASN A 619 3.72 -13.55 36.60
CA ASN A 619 3.74 -12.61 35.48
C ASN A 619 2.70 -11.49 35.69
N GLY A 620 3.16 -10.33 36.17
CA GLY A 620 2.30 -9.17 36.43
C GLY A 620 1.52 -8.66 35.21
N ALA A 621 2.00 -8.91 33.98
CA ALA A 621 1.28 -8.52 32.76
C ALA A 621 -0.06 -9.28 32.60
N TYR A 622 -0.16 -10.50 33.10
CA TYR A 622 -1.41 -11.28 33.02
C TYR A 622 -2.45 -10.77 34.00
N PHE A 623 -2.05 -10.42 35.22
CA PHE A 623 -2.91 -9.74 36.19
C PHE A 623 -3.35 -8.38 35.67
N TYR A 624 -2.43 -7.59 35.10
CA TYR A 624 -2.79 -6.31 34.48
C TYR A 624 -3.79 -6.49 33.33
N GLY A 625 -3.57 -7.47 32.46
CA GLY A 625 -4.47 -7.79 31.36
C GLY A 625 -5.87 -8.21 31.83
N ARG A 626 -5.98 -9.04 32.87
CA ARG A 626 -7.28 -9.41 33.46
C ARG A 626 -7.94 -8.25 34.19
N GLY A 627 -7.15 -7.42 34.90
CA GLY A 627 -7.62 -6.20 35.54
C GLY A 627 -8.21 -5.20 34.54
N ARG A 628 -7.59 -5.03 33.36
CA ARG A 628 -8.16 -4.24 32.25
C ARG A 628 -9.48 -4.81 31.77
N VAL A 629 -9.59 -6.13 31.63
CA VAL A 629 -10.84 -6.78 31.22
C VAL A 629 -11.94 -6.61 32.28
N TYR A 630 -11.63 -6.75 33.58
CA TYR A 630 -12.59 -6.47 34.65
C TYR A 630 -13.05 -5.01 34.64
N LEU A 631 -12.13 -4.06 34.39
CA LEU A 631 -12.48 -2.64 34.29
C LEU A 631 -13.44 -2.38 33.12
N LEU A 632 -13.20 -3.00 31.96
CA LEU A 632 -14.08 -2.93 30.80
C LEU A 632 -15.44 -3.61 31.03
N ALA A 633 -15.48 -4.66 31.85
CA ALA A 633 -16.71 -5.33 32.26
C ALA A 633 -17.50 -4.55 33.34
N GLY A 634 -16.90 -3.51 33.93
CA GLY A 634 -17.49 -2.70 35.01
C GLY A 634 -17.21 -3.22 36.42
N ASP A 635 -16.43 -4.29 36.58
CA ASP A 635 -16.08 -4.90 37.87
C ASP A 635 -14.85 -4.22 38.49
N THR A 636 -15.01 -2.98 38.94
CA THR A 636 -13.92 -2.13 39.46
C THR A 636 -13.18 -2.75 40.65
N ASP A 637 -13.87 -3.50 41.50
CA ASP A 637 -13.26 -4.11 42.69
C ASP A 637 -12.28 -5.24 42.32
N LEU A 638 -12.65 -6.07 41.34
CA LEU A 638 -11.79 -7.14 40.84
C LEU A 638 -10.65 -6.57 39.99
N ALA A 639 -10.92 -5.51 39.21
CA ALA A 639 -9.89 -4.79 38.48
C ALA A 639 -8.83 -4.21 39.41
N MET A 640 -9.25 -3.56 40.50
CA MET A 640 -8.33 -2.98 41.50
C MET A 640 -7.45 -4.05 42.15
N LYS A 641 -8.05 -5.19 42.52
CA LYS A 641 -7.32 -6.33 43.09
C LYS A 641 -6.23 -6.85 42.13
N ASP A 642 -6.57 -7.02 40.86
CA ASP A 642 -5.63 -7.50 39.85
C ASP A 642 -4.56 -6.45 39.50
N PHE A 643 -4.89 -5.15 39.52
CA PHE A 643 -3.89 -4.09 39.36
C PHE A 643 -2.92 -4.01 40.54
N MET A 644 -3.38 -4.18 41.77
CA MET A 644 -2.50 -4.27 42.95
C MET A 644 -1.52 -5.44 42.82
N GLU A 645 -2.01 -6.63 42.46
CA GLU A 645 -1.16 -7.80 42.27
C GLU A 645 -0.17 -7.59 41.11
N ALA A 646 -0.62 -7.02 40.00
CA ALA A 646 0.23 -6.69 38.86
C ALA A 646 1.34 -5.69 39.24
N GLY A 647 1.01 -4.64 40.00
CA GLY A 647 1.98 -3.64 40.46
C GLY A 647 3.01 -4.21 41.44
N PHE A 648 2.58 -5.11 42.33
CA PHE A 648 3.48 -5.87 43.23
C PHE A 648 4.43 -6.76 42.44
N LEU A 649 3.94 -7.41 41.38
CA LEU A 649 4.72 -8.24 40.46
C LEU A 649 5.55 -7.42 39.44
N GLY A 650 5.60 -6.10 39.57
CA GLY A 650 6.49 -5.24 38.77
C GLY A 650 5.92 -4.72 37.47
N ASN A 651 4.60 -4.80 37.24
CA ASN A 651 3.97 -4.19 36.07
C ASN A 651 3.82 -2.66 36.28
N GLU A 652 4.49 -1.88 35.43
CA GLU A 652 4.54 -0.42 35.57
C GLU A 652 3.21 0.26 35.22
N ASP A 653 2.48 -0.25 34.22
CA ASP A 653 1.18 0.29 33.83
C ASP A 653 0.15 0.16 34.96
N ALA A 654 0.18 -0.96 35.69
CA ALA A 654 -0.64 -1.17 36.88
C ALA A 654 -0.29 -0.19 38.00
N ARG A 655 1.01 0.08 38.22
CA ARG A 655 1.46 1.07 39.23
C ARG A 655 0.99 2.47 38.87
N ILE A 656 1.16 2.88 37.61
CA ILE A 656 0.68 4.18 37.13
C ILE A 656 -0.83 4.31 37.34
N TYR A 657 -1.60 3.26 37.00
CA TYR A 657 -3.04 3.24 37.22
C TYR A 657 -3.41 3.40 38.70
N LEU A 658 -2.78 2.64 39.58
CA LEU A 658 -3.00 2.73 41.03
C LEU A 658 -2.65 4.15 41.55
N GLN A 659 -1.65 4.82 40.96
CA GLN A 659 -1.24 6.17 41.38
C GLN A 659 -2.35 7.16 41.14
N HIS A 660 -2.92 7.10 39.94
CA HIS A 660 -4.02 7.94 39.52
C HIS A 660 -5.30 7.64 40.31
N ALA A 661 -5.50 6.39 40.71
CA ALA A 661 -6.60 5.98 41.58
C ALA A 661 -6.40 6.40 43.06
N GLY A 662 -5.28 7.03 43.42
CA GLY A 662 -4.99 7.49 44.77
C GLY A 662 -4.72 6.34 45.76
N VAL A 663 -4.34 5.17 45.27
CA VAL A 663 -4.01 4.00 46.09
C VAL A 663 -2.53 4.06 46.43
N ASP A 664 -2.19 4.07 47.73
CA ASP A 664 -0.82 3.95 48.21
C ASP A 664 -0.45 2.45 48.31
N TRP A 665 0.55 2.02 47.55
CA TRP A 665 0.99 0.60 47.48
C TRP A 665 2.39 0.37 48.05
N ASN A 666 2.95 1.36 48.77
CA ASN A 666 4.25 1.21 49.45
C ASN A 666 4.22 0.25 50.64
#